data_AF-F4KTL0-F1
#
_entry.id   AF-F4KTL0-F1
#
_cell.length_a   1.000
_cell.length_b   1.000
_cell.length_c   1.000
_cell.angle_alpha   90.00
_cell.angle_beta   90.00
_cell.angle_gamma   90.00
#
_symmetry.space_group_name_H-M   'P 1'
#
loop_
_entity.id
_entity.type
_entity.pdbx_description
1 polymer ?
#
loop_
_entity_poly.entity_id
_entity_poly.type
_entity_poly.pdbx_seq_one_letter_code
_entity_poly.pdbx_strand_id
1 'polypeptide(L)'
;MFPKLVIKPVQFSFLLLGVLFVLNNCKKDDDIASGLVQLNSFGPSPALRGGELRFIGTNLDQVTAVILPNNVEVTTFKSKTPELLVIEVPKATVEGKVSLKTAQGNITSKSLLTISEPIAITSFSPAKLRPGATLTIEGTYLNLIEEIIFSNKKSVTAFKSQTETKIEVLVPADAQSGVFVISNGMLDPILIESATPLDVTVPTVSKISPSPVKAGANLTIEGTDLDLTKEITFPGGSKVSAFESIEAGKIVVKVPANSQDGAVKLGLASLVEVSSTPQVSMLLPTITDIAPNPAKTGGKITVKGKDLDLVTTVTFGGNKTGSIQSGRTATEIEVNVPADATVSTVSFATAANKSVTSGETLSLVKPSISAIAPADIQVNKELTITGTNLDIVAKVKFNGGKEVEVNNPSATQIKVQVPVGTISGNISVVATNGDEVSSEQQLNILASTASVITKMPTSAKPGQKIRIEGENLDEISEVIFPVGVTATMFGSKSNTVIEVFIPTKTKTGVGRIKFITTKGETVESPEINIQGIDPIADLSLVFFDFDNLGRWWGDAGVNEKDPALTVDGSNYFRVNQNCNGWTGFFWRNGANNFPGNVVGTQISKYVMKFDVNVLSPITGGEFAWRMKGSEGDFWYRWKPWEATGSYKTDGWITVTVPLTAFSDGSKGIVNLASITEDFGVAFNAGSSTVNVCIDNVRLELK
;
A
#
# COMPACT_ATOMS: atom_id res chain seq x y z
N MET A 1 -21.68 -11.00 -42.99
CA MET A 1 -20.99 -11.17 -44.28
C MET A 1 -20.87 -12.67 -44.54
N PHE A 2 -21.84 -13.21 -45.28
CA PHE A 2 -21.89 -14.57 -45.83
C PHE A 2 -22.54 -14.42 -47.22
N PRO A 3 -22.17 -15.23 -48.22
CA PRO A 3 -22.35 -14.85 -49.62
C PRO A 3 -23.82 -14.92 -50.05
N LYS A 4 -24.25 -13.88 -50.78
CA LYS A 4 -25.52 -13.83 -51.51
C LYS A 4 -25.52 -14.95 -52.56
N LEU A 5 -26.36 -15.96 -52.37
CA LEU A 5 -26.73 -16.87 -53.45
C LEU A 5 -27.86 -16.22 -54.24
N VAL A 6 -27.52 -15.59 -55.36
CA VAL A 6 -28.48 -15.08 -56.34
C VAL A 6 -28.93 -16.25 -57.20
N ILE A 7 -30.14 -16.76 -56.99
CA ILE A 7 -30.77 -17.72 -57.90
C ILE A 7 -31.46 -16.92 -59.00
N LYS A 8 -30.86 -16.95 -60.20
CA LYS A 8 -31.47 -16.45 -61.44
C LYS A 8 -32.59 -17.38 -61.91
N PRO A 9 -33.63 -16.89 -62.59
CA PRO A 9 -34.64 -17.73 -63.21
C PRO A 9 -34.01 -18.46 -64.40
N VAL A 10 -34.02 -19.79 -64.38
CA VAL A 10 -33.62 -20.60 -65.53
C VAL A 10 -34.80 -20.62 -66.50
N GLN A 11 -34.66 -19.86 -67.60
CA GLN A 11 -35.47 -20.06 -68.80
C GLN A 11 -35.19 -21.46 -69.35
N PHE A 12 -36.21 -22.31 -69.39
CA PHE A 12 -36.17 -23.54 -70.17
C PHE A 12 -36.40 -23.18 -71.64
N SER A 13 -35.30 -22.97 -72.37
CA SER A 13 -35.31 -22.94 -73.83
C SER A 13 -35.64 -24.33 -74.37
N PHE A 14 -36.70 -24.39 -75.18
CA PHE A 14 -37.00 -25.51 -76.07
C PHE A 14 -35.80 -25.73 -77.01
N LEU A 15 -35.05 -26.82 -76.80
CA LEU A 15 -34.09 -27.30 -77.79
C LEU A 15 -34.74 -28.44 -78.57
N LEU A 16 -35.19 -28.08 -79.77
CA LEU A 16 -35.64 -28.98 -80.82
C LEU A 16 -34.43 -29.80 -81.30
N LEU A 17 -34.34 -31.07 -80.90
CA LEU A 17 -33.38 -32.02 -81.48
C LEU A 17 -34.15 -33.10 -82.23
N GLY A 18 -34.25 -32.92 -83.54
CA GLY A 18 -34.69 -33.96 -84.46
C GLY A 18 -33.63 -35.04 -84.57
N VAL A 19 -34.01 -36.28 -84.27
CA VAL A 19 -33.34 -37.47 -84.79
C VAL A 19 -34.42 -38.42 -85.27
N LEU A 20 -34.56 -38.47 -86.59
CA LEU A 20 -35.24 -39.53 -87.32
C LEU A 20 -34.56 -40.86 -86.99
N PHE A 21 -35.30 -41.80 -86.41
CA PHE A 21 -35.04 -43.23 -86.58
C PHE A 21 -36.33 -43.91 -87.04
N VAL A 22 -36.38 -44.13 -88.34
CA VAL A 22 -37.31 -45.06 -88.98
C VAL A 22 -36.69 -46.44 -88.79
N LEU A 23 -37.29 -47.27 -87.94
CA LEU A 23 -37.03 -48.71 -87.94
C LEU A 23 -38.35 -49.47 -88.00
N ASN A 24 -38.38 -50.31 -89.03
CA ASN A 24 -39.42 -51.19 -89.52
C ASN A 24 -40.34 -51.81 -88.47
N ASN A 25 -41.62 -51.72 -88.82
CA ASN A 25 -42.70 -52.58 -88.37
C ASN A 25 -42.41 -54.04 -88.77
N CYS A 26 -41.76 -54.80 -87.89
CA CYS A 26 -41.80 -56.26 -87.92
C CYS A 26 -43.05 -56.71 -87.17
N LYS A 27 -44.05 -57.17 -87.93
CA LYS A 27 -45.16 -57.96 -87.40
C LYS A 27 -44.62 -59.16 -86.63
N LYS A 28 -44.92 -59.23 -85.34
CA LYS A 28 -45.02 -60.48 -84.63
C LYS A 28 -46.28 -60.41 -83.78
N ASP A 29 -47.20 -61.31 -84.11
CA ASP A 29 -48.50 -61.48 -83.50
C ASP A 29 -48.37 -61.68 -81.99
N ASP A 30 -48.98 -60.78 -81.24
CA ASP A 30 -49.70 -61.09 -80.01
C ASP A 30 -51.06 -60.40 -80.15
N ASP A 31 -52.12 -61.20 -80.24
CA ASP A 31 -53.51 -60.78 -80.31
C ASP A 31 -53.87 -59.87 -79.12
N ILE A 32 -53.79 -58.56 -79.31
CA ILE A 32 -54.57 -57.63 -78.51
C ILE A 32 -55.96 -57.61 -79.14
N ALA A 33 -56.89 -58.33 -78.50
CA ALA A 33 -58.31 -58.31 -78.86
C ALA A 33 -58.76 -56.87 -79.14
N SER A 34 -59.18 -56.59 -80.38
CA SER A 34 -59.44 -55.26 -80.93
C SER A 34 -60.69 -54.56 -80.37
N GLY A 35 -60.96 -54.75 -79.07
CA GLY A 35 -62.10 -54.18 -78.35
C GLY A 35 -61.95 -54.22 -76.83
N LEU A 36 -60.82 -54.67 -76.27
CA LEU A 36 -60.58 -54.59 -74.82
C LEU A 36 -60.09 -53.19 -74.43
N VAL A 37 -60.53 -52.71 -73.27
CA VAL A 37 -60.04 -51.47 -72.67
C VAL A 37 -58.61 -51.69 -72.19
N GLN A 38 -57.70 -50.76 -72.49
CA GLN A 38 -56.34 -50.78 -71.94
C GLN A 38 -55.98 -49.42 -71.34
N LEU A 39 -55.42 -49.44 -70.13
CA LEU A 39 -54.81 -48.27 -69.50
C LEU A 39 -53.31 -48.28 -69.76
N ASN A 40 -52.82 -47.36 -70.60
CA ASN A 40 -51.41 -47.24 -70.91
C ASN A 40 -50.68 -46.34 -69.90
N SER A 41 -51.29 -45.21 -69.54
CA SER A 41 -50.75 -44.29 -68.54
C SER A 41 -51.84 -43.44 -67.91
N PHE A 42 -51.54 -42.86 -66.75
CA PHE A 42 -52.37 -41.83 -66.14
C PHE A 42 -51.49 -40.74 -65.54
N GLY A 43 -52.01 -39.52 -65.46
CA GLY A 43 -51.30 -38.40 -64.84
C GLY A 43 -52.05 -37.06 -64.95
N PRO A 44 -51.55 -36.01 -64.31
CA PRO A 44 -50.30 -35.94 -63.53
C PRO A 44 -50.33 -36.77 -62.23
N SER A 45 -49.18 -37.30 -61.82
CA SER A 45 -48.93 -37.87 -60.49
C SER A 45 -47.59 -37.32 -59.99
N PRO A 46 -47.53 -36.53 -58.90
CA PRO A 46 -48.61 -36.26 -57.96
C PRO A 46 -49.77 -35.43 -58.54
N ALA A 47 -51.01 -35.78 -58.19
CA ALA A 47 -52.22 -35.11 -58.67
C ALA A 47 -52.76 -34.09 -57.67
N LEU A 48 -53.20 -32.93 -58.15
CA LEU A 48 -53.85 -31.91 -57.34
C LEU A 48 -55.33 -32.27 -57.10
N ARG A 49 -55.81 -32.19 -55.85
CA ARG A 49 -57.25 -32.33 -55.53
C ARG A 49 -58.04 -31.20 -56.22
N GLY A 50 -59.12 -31.52 -56.92
CA GLY A 50 -59.87 -30.59 -57.78
C GLY A 50 -59.20 -30.32 -59.14
N GLY A 51 -57.99 -30.83 -59.37
CA GLY A 51 -57.30 -30.79 -60.66
C GLY A 51 -57.80 -31.86 -61.62
N GLU A 52 -57.27 -31.84 -62.84
CA GLU A 52 -57.58 -32.88 -63.82
C GLU A 52 -56.65 -34.09 -63.68
N LEU A 53 -57.21 -35.29 -63.72
CA LEU A 53 -56.47 -36.53 -63.88
C LEU A 53 -56.84 -37.17 -65.22
N ARG A 54 -55.83 -37.41 -66.04
CA ARG A 54 -55.96 -37.91 -67.42
C ARG A 54 -55.52 -39.36 -67.47
N PHE A 55 -56.26 -40.18 -68.20
CA PHE A 55 -55.93 -41.57 -68.50
C PHE A 55 -55.78 -41.71 -70.00
N ILE A 56 -54.68 -42.29 -70.45
CA ILE A 56 -54.36 -42.52 -71.86
C ILE A 56 -54.36 -44.02 -72.08
N GLY A 57 -54.99 -44.45 -73.17
CA GLY A 57 -55.28 -45.86 -73.37
C GLY A 57 -55.91 -46.16 -74.71
N THR A 58 -56.56 -47.31 -74.81
CA THR A 58 -57.40 -47.71 -75.94
C THR A 58 -58.78 -48.12 -75.45
N ASN A 59 -59.81 -47.83 -76.25
CA ASN A 59 -61.23 -48.07 -75.93
C ASN A 59 -61.69 -47.47 -74.58
N LEU A 60 -61.12 -46.35 -74.14
CA LEU A 60 -61.43 -45.71 -72.85
C LEU A 60 -62.85 -45.11 -72.78
N ASP A 61 -63.51 -44.92 -73.92
CA ASP A 61 -64.92 -44.54 -74.03
C ASP A 61 -65.87 -45.61 -73.43
N GLN A 62 -65.39 -46.85 -73.28
CA GLN A 62 -66.12 -47.96 -72.66
C GLN A 62 -66.00 -47.99 -71.12
N VAL A 63 -65.18 -47.12 -70.51
CA VAL A 63 -65.04 -47.02 -69.05
C VAL A 63 -66.31 -46.44 -68.44
N THR A 64 -66.87 -47.09 -67.43
CA THR A 64 -68.11 -46.66 -66.74
C THR A 64 -67.83 -45.81 -65.51
N ALA A 65 -66.72 -46.06 -64.82
CA ALA A 65 -66.27 -45.27 -63.69
C ALA A 65 -64.75 -45.35 -63.52
N VAL A 66 -64.15 -44.33 -62.93
CA VAL A 66 -62.79 -44.38 -62.39
C VAL A 66 -62.89 -44.55 -60.87
N ILE A 67 -62.31 -45.62 -60.34
CA ILE A 67 -62.23 -45.89 -58.91
C ILE A 67 -60.85 -45.43 -58.43
N LEU A 68 -60.82 -44.32 -57.72
CA LEU A 68 -59.63 -43.79 -57.06
C LEU A 68 -59.44 -44.50 -55.69
N PRO A 69 -58.24 -44.37 -55.08
CA PRO A 69 -57.94 -44.99 -53.79
C PRO A 69 -59.00 -44.69 -52.71
N ASN A 70 -59.19 -45.63 -51.78
CA ASN A 70 -60.27 -45.63 -50.78
C ASN A 70 -61.70 -45.68 -51.39
N ASN A 71 -61.85 -46.37 -52.52
CA ASN A 71 -63.13 -46.56 -53.22
C ASN A 71 -63.86 -45.27 -53.60
N VAL A 72 -63.11 -44.19 -53.86
CA VAL A 72 -63.68 -42.94 -54.37
C VAL A 72 -64.04 -43.15 -55.85
N GLU A 73 -65.30 -43.46 -56.12
CA GLU A 73 -65.81 -43.72 -57.48
C GLU A 73 -66.20 -42.42 -58.20
N VAL A 74 -65.67 -42.23 -59.40
CA VAL A 74 -65.92 -41.07 -60.27
C VAL A 74 -66.59 -41.56 -61.55
N THR A 75 -67.86 -41.22 -61.71
CA THR A 75 -68.70 -41.56 -62.88
C THR A 75 -68.88 -40.38 -63.84
N THR A 76 -68.40 -39.20 -63.46
CA THR A 76 -68.46 -37.97 -64.26
C THR A 76 -67.12 -37.70 -64.93
N PHE A 77 -67.15 -37.46 -66.25
CA PHE A 77 -65.96 -37.26 -67.06
C PHE A 77 -65.96 -35.87 -67.71
N LYS A 78 -64.84 -35.15 -67.60
CA LYS A 78 -64.60 -33.90 -68.35
C LYS A 78 -64.37 -34.16 -69.83
N SER A 79 -63.72 -35.29 -70.15
CA SER A 79 -63.55 -35.78 -71.51
C SER A 79 -63.55 -37.30 -71.51
N LYS A 80 -64.11 -37.90 -72.57
CA LYS A 80 -64.23 -39.34 -72.73
C LYS A 80 -64.21 -39.69 -74.21
N THR A 81 -63.04 -40.10 -74.69
CA THR A 81 -62.82 -40.62 -76.04
C THR A 81 -62.15 -42.00 -75.95
N PRO A 82 -62.03 -42.75 -77.07
CA PRO A 82 -61.36 -44.05 -77.04
C PRO A 82 -59.89 -43.99 -76.55
N GLU A 83 -59.20 -42.87 -76.77
CA GLU A 83 -57.78 -42.70 -76.40
C GLU A 83 -57.56 -41.91 -75.10
N LEU A 84 -58.55 -41.15 -74.63
CA LEU A 84 -58.39 -40.22 -73.51
C LEU A 84 -59.63 -40.17 -72.61
N LEU A 85 -59.42 -40.39 -71.32
CA LEU A 85 -60.39 -40.14 -70.26
C LEU A 85 -59.87 -39.04 -69.34
N VAL A 86 -60.68 -38.03 -69.01
CA VAL A 86 -60.30 -36.97 -68.08
C VAL A 86 -61.36 -36.86 -66.99
N ILE A 87 -60.92 -36.94 -65.74
CA ILE A 87 -61.76 -36.68 -64.56
C ILE A 87 -61.24 -35.46 -63.80
N GLU A 88 -62.10 -34.89 -62.96
CA GLU A 88 -61.65 -34.04 -61.86
C GLU A 88 -61.34 -34.91 -60.64
N VAL A 89 -60.20 -34.70 -60.00
CA VAL A 89 -59.77 -35.46 -58.82
C VAL A 89 -60.63 -35.04 -57.63
N PRO A 90 -61.50 -35.91 -57.06
CA PRO A 90 -62.31 -35.54 -55.91
C PRO A 90 -61.46 -35.21 -54.68
N LYS A 91 -61.97 -34.31 -53.82
CA LYS A 91 -61.31 -33.94 -52.57
C LYS A 91 -61.02 -35.10 -51.62
N ALA A 92 -61.74 -36.22 -51.71
CA ALA A 92 -61.53 -37.40 -50.85
C ALA A 92 -60.40 -38.34 -51.32
N THR A 93 -59.77 -38.07 -52.47
CA THR A 93 -58.79 -38.98 -53.10
C THR A 93 -57.52 -39.15 -52.27
N VAL A 94 -57.19 -40.34 -51.79
CA VAL A 94 -55.91 -40.58 -51.09
C VAL A 94 -54.86 -41.15 -52.04
N GLU A 95 -53.62 -41.30 -51.57
CA GLU A 95 -52.58 -41.98 -52.35
C GLU A 95 -52.92 -43.48 -52.53
N GLY A 96 -52.61 -44.05 -53.68
CA GLY A 96 -52.90 -45.46 -53.95
C GLY A 96 -53.06 -45.79 -55.43
N LYS A 97 -53.44 -47.04 -55.74
CA LYS A 97 -53.71 -47.45 -57.14
C LYS A 97 -55.09 -46.97 -57.61
N VAL A 98 -55.18 -46.62 -58.89
CA VAL A 98 -56.42 -46.22 -59.55
C VAL A 98 -56.95 -47.39 -60.38
N SER A 99 -58.26 -47.57 -60.47
CA SER A 99 -58.87 -48.61 -61.31
C SER A 99 -59.90 -48.05 -62.29
N LEU A 100 -59.91 -48.53 -63.53
CA LEU A 100 -60.96 -48.25 -64.51
C LEU A 100 -62.01 -49.37 -64.44
N LYS A 101 -63.27 -49.01 -64.19
CA LYS A 101 -64.39 -49.95 -64.15
C LYS A 101 -64.97 -50.13 -65.55
N THR A 102 -64.95 -51.34 -66.07
CA THR A 102 -65.47 -51.69 -67.39
C THR A 102 -66.48 -52.83 -67.28
N ALA A 103 -67.29 -53.04 -68.32
CA ALA A 103 -68.24 -54.16 -68.35
C ALA A 103 -67.54 -55.54 -68.35
N GLN A 104 -66.25 -55.58 -68.75
CA GLN A 104 -65.43 -56.79 -68.86
C GLN A 104 -64.55 -57.04 -67.61
N GLY A 105 -64.61 -56.16 -66.61
CA GLY A 105 -63.80 -56.24 -65.38
C GLY A 105 -63.03 -54.94 -65.08
N ASN A 106 -62.49 -54.83 -63.87
CA ASN A 106 -61.73 -53.65 -63.46
C ASN A 106 -60.26 -53.76 -63.90
N ILE A 107 -59.72 -52.65 -64.41
CA ILE A 107 -58.30 -52.54 -64.77
C ILE A 107 -57.61 -51.64 -63.74
N THR A 108 -56.73 -52.20 -62.91
CA THR A 108 -56.01 -51.46 -61.86
C THR A 108 -54.62 -51.03 -62.33
N SER A 109 -54.23 -49.80 -62.01
CA SER A 109 -52.92 -49.25 -62.33
C SER A 109 -51.78 -49.99 -61.62
N LYS A 110 -50.62 -50.04 -62.27
CA LYS A 110 -49.39 -50.58 -61.65
C LYS A 110 -48.71 -49.55 -60.75
N SER A 111 -48.61 -48.29 -61.22
CA SER A 111 -48.10 -47.16 -60.44
C SER A 111 -49.16 -46.62 -59.47
N LEU A 112 -48.68 -46.06 -58.36
CA LEU A 112 -49.50 -45.33 -57.41
C LEU A 112 -49.80 -43.93 -57.95
N LEU A 113 -51.03 -43.48 -57.76
CA LEU A 113 -51.39 -42.08 -57.74
C LEU A 113 -50.91 -41.50 -56.41
N THR A 114 -50.01 -40.53 -56.47
CA THR A 114 -49.62 -39.69 -55.33
C THR A 114 -50.39 -38.37 -55.39
N ILE A 115 -50.50 -37.66 -54.27
CA ILE A 115 -51.26 -36.39 -54.21
C ILE A 115 -50.31 -35.21 -54.05
N SER A 116 -50.56 -34.15 -54.81
CA SER A 116 -49.86 -32.86 -54.70
C SER A 116 -50.67 -31.94 -53.80
N GLU A 117 -50.07 -31.52 -52.68
CA GLU A 117 -50.67 -30.56 -51.73
C GLU A 117 -49.71 -29.37 -51.60
N PRO A 118 -49.64 -28.47 -52.61
CA PRO A 118 -48.74 -27.33 -52.58
C PRO A 118 -49.19 -26.32 -51.53
N ILE A 119 -48.56 -26.41 -50.36
CA ILE A 119 -48.73 -25.42 -49.30
C ILE A 119 -48.24 -24.07 -49.85
N ALA A 120 -49.00 -23.00 -49.61
CA ALA A 120 -48.57 -21.65 -49.95
C ALA A 120 -49.20 -20.62 -49.01
N ILE A 121 -48.49 -19.52 -48.76
CA ILE A 121 -49.04 -18.32 -48.11
C ILE A 121 -49.44 -17.36 -49.23
N THR A 122 -50.72 -16.96 -49.27
CA THR A 122 -51.21 -15.93 -50.20
C THR A 122 -51.17 -14.55 -49.57
N SER A 123 -51.58 -14.44 -48.30
CA SER A 123 -51.62 -13.18 -47.57
C SER A 123 -51.56 -13.41 -46.05
N PHE A 124 -51.31 -12.35 -45.29
CA PHE A 124 -51.58 -12.34 -43.86
C PHE A 124 -52.08 -10.97 -43.43
N SER A 125 -52.87 -10.93 -42.35
CA SER A 125 -53.46 -9.71 -41.82
C SER A 125 -53.73 -9.81 -40.32
N PRO A 126 -53.55 -8.72 -39.56
CA PRO A 126 -52.94 -7.45 -39.96
C PRO A 126 -51.45 -7.55 -40.29
N ALA A 127 -50.92 -6.62 -41.10
CA ALA A 127 -49.49 -6.52 -41.38
C ALA A 127 -48.67 -5.96 -40.19
N LYS A 128 -49.34 -5.17 -39.33
CA LYS A 128 -48.82 -4.64 -38.07
C LYS A 128 -49.76 -4.97 -36.93
N LEU A 129 -49.26 -5.60 -35.87
CA LEU A 129 -50.05 -5.87 -34.68
C LEU A 129 -49.22 -5.95 -33.39
N ARG A 130 -49.92 -5.81 -32.27
CA ARG A 130 -49.34 -5.95 -30.93
C ARG A 130 -49.11 -7.43 -30.58
N PRO A 131 -48.10 -7.76 -29.75
CA PRO A 131 -48.00 -9.07 -29.14
C PRO A 131 -49.31 -9.48 -28.44
N GLY A 132 -49.69 -10.75 -28.57
CA GLY A 132 -50.96 -11.27 -28.07
C GLY A 132 -52.18 -11.02 -28.97
N ALA A 133 -52.06 -10.21 -30.03
CA ALA A 133 -53.14 -10.07 -31.02
C ALA A 133 -53.17 -11.29 -31.97
N THR A 134 -54.31 -11.48 -32.63
CA THR A 134 -54.51 -12.58 -33.59
C THR A 134 -53.97 -12.20 -34.96
N LEU A 135 -53.05 -13.01 -35.48
CA LEU A 135 -52.56 -12.99 -36.85
C LEU A 135 -53.39 -13.98 -37.67
N THR A 136 -53.97 -13.50 -38.77
CA THR A 136 -54.63 -14.33 -39.79
C THR A 136 -53.67 -14.59 -40.94
N ILE A 137 -53.48 -15.84 -41.33
CA ILE A 137 -52.69 -16.27 -42.48
C ILE A 137 -53.64 -16.94 -43.46
N GLU A 138 -53.64 -16.49 -44.71
CA GLU A 138 -54.41 -17.07 -45.80
C GLU A 138 -53.48 -17.78 -46.78
N GLY A 139 -53.98 -18.85 -47.40
CA GLY A 139 -53.13 -19.70 -48.22
C GLY A 139 -53.86 -20.90 -48.83
N THR A 140 -53.06 -21.89 -49.23
CA THR A 140 -53.52 -23.19 -49.71
C THR A 140 -52.94 -24.30 -48.85
N TYR A 141 -53.75 -25.34 -48.59
CA TYR A 141 -53.38 -26.52 -47.79
C TYR A 141 -52.84 -26.18 -46.39
N LEU A 142 -53.33 -25.10 -45.78
CA LEU A 142 -52.89 -24.63 -44.47
C LEU A 142 -53.32 -25.54 -43.31
N ASN A 143 -54.25 -26.46 -43.53
CA ASN A 143 -54.64 -27.50 -42.58
C ASN A 143 -53.51 -28.54 -42.34
N LEU A 144 -52.45 -28.53 -43.14
CA LEU A 144 -51.28 -29.41 -43.00
C LEU A 144 -50.16 -28.79 -42.15
N ILE A 145 -50.32 -27.54 -41.72
CA ILE A 145 -49.33 -26.83 -40.92
C ILE A 145 -49.43 -27.27 -39.46
N GLU A 146 -48.29 -27.56 -38.85
CA GLU A 146 -48.21 -27.95 -37.43
C GLU A 146 -47.53 -26.86 -36.59
N GLU A 147 -46.76 -25.97 -37.22
CA GLU A 147 -45.97 -24.98 -36.51
C GLU A 147 -45.82 -23.68 -37.31
N ILE A 148 -45.86 -22.55 -36.61
CA ILE A 148 -45.47 -21.24 -37.11
C ILE A 148 -44.24 -20.77 -36.33
N ILE A 149 -43.15 -20.50 -37.05
CA ILE A 149 -41.86 -20.08 -36.52
C ILE A 149 -41.70 -18.59 -36.80
N PHE A 150 -41.70 -17.76 -35.75
CA PHE A 150 -41.49 -16.33 -35.84
C PHE A 150 -40.00 -15.98 -36.04
N SER A 151 -39.71 -14.74 -36.44
CA SER A 151 -38.36 -14.21 -36.73
C SER A 151 -37.30 -14.52 -35.66
N ASN A 152 -37.70 -14.51 -34.39
CA ASN A 152 -36.84 -14.84 -33.23
C ASN A 152 -36.67 -16.36 -33.00
N LYS A 153 -37.06 -17.21 -33.97
CA LYS A 153 -37.12 -18.67 -33.89
C LYS A 153 -38.11 -19.20 -32.85
N LYS A 154 -39.07 -18.38 -32.41
CA LYS A 154 -40.15 -18.82 -31.53
C LYS A 154 -41.17 -19.59 -32.33
N SER A 155 -41.35 -20.85 -31.97
CA SER A 155 -42.38 -21.70 -32.53
C SER A 155 -43.71 -21.59 -31.79
N VAL A 156 -44.80 -21.61 -32.55
CA VAL A 156 -46.17 -21.71 -32.07
C VAL A 156 -46.87 -22.86 -32.77
N THR A 157 -47.34 -23.82 -31.98
CA THR A 157 -48.11 -25.00 -32.43
C THR A 157 -49.59 -24.92 -32.03
N ALA A 158 -49.97 -23.92 -31.24
CA ALA A 158 -51.34 -23.71 -30.79
C ALA A 158 -52.03 -22.65 -31.66
N PHE A 159 -52.96 -23.09 -32.51
CA PHE A 159 -53.76 -22.20 -33.35
C PHE A 159 -55.14 -21.96 -32.74
N LYS A 160 -55.67 -20.73 -32.91
CA LYS A 160 -57.06 -20.40 -32.53
C LYS A 160 -58.05 -21.09 -33.46
N SER A 161 -57.74 -21.11 -34.75
CA SER A 161 -58.49 -21.83 -35.77
C SER A 161 -57.55 -22.20 -36.92
N GLN A 162 -57.86 -23.30 -37.59
CA GLN A 162 -57.09 -23.79 -38.72
C GLN A 162 -58.03 -24.48 -39.70
N THR A 163 -57.92 -24.11 -40.96
CA THR A 163 -58.69 -24.65 -42.09
C THR A 163 -57.77 -24.81 -43.29
N GLU A 164 -58.27 -25.40 -44.38
CA GLU A 164 -57.49 -25.59 -45.61
C GLU A 164 -56.93 -24.28 -46.20
N THR A 165 -57.61 -23.15 -45.99
CA THR A 165 -57.25 -21.86 -46.60
C THR A 165 -56.88 -20.77 -45.59
N LYS A 166 -56.98 -21.03 -44.28
CA LYS A 166 -56.81 -20.02 -43.24
C LYS A 166 -56.27 -20.60 -41.93
N ILE A 167 -55.29 -19.94 -41.32
CA ILE A 167 -54.85 -20.14 -39.93
C ILE A 167 -55.05 -18.84 -39.15
N GLU A 168 -55.57 -18.93 -37.94
CA GLU A 168 -55.54 -17.84 -36.96
C GLU A 168 -54.68 -18.24 -35.77
N VAL A 169 -53.65 -17.45 -35.47
CA VAL A 169 -52.68 -17.72 -34.40
C VAL A 169 -52.48 -16.48 -33.53
N LEU A 170 -52.20 -16.67 -32.24
CA LEU A 170 -51.78 -15.55 -31.38
C LEU A 170 -50.30 -15.26 -31.59
N VAL A 171 -49.96 -13.99 -31.78
CA VAL A 171 -48.55 -13.58 -31.83
C VAL A 171 -47.93 -13.70 -30.43
N PRO A 172 -46.82 -14.44 -30.26
CA PRO A 172 -46.15 -14.58 -28.97
C PRO A 172 -45.75 -13.26 -28.34
N ALA A 173 -45.73 -13.19 -27.01
CA ALA A 173 -45.30 -12.01 -26.26
C ALA A 173 -43.84 -11.60 -26.56
N ASP A 174 -43.00 -12.58 -26.90
CA ASP A 174 -41.58 -12.43 -27.22
C ASP A 174 -41.30 -12.33 -28.74
N ALA A 175 -42.33 -12.27 -29.58
CA ALA A 175 -42.17 -12.17 -31.03
C ALA A 175 -41.43 -10.88 -31.45
N GLN A 176 -40.67 -10.98 -32.53
CA GLN A 176 -39.96 -9.84 -33.14
C GLN A 176 -40.48 -9.60 -34.56
N SER A 177 -40.42 -8.35 -35.01
CA SER A 177 -40.73 -8.01 -36.40
C SER A 177 -39.82 -8.78 -37.37
N GLY A 178 -40.39 -9.17 -38.50
CA GLY A 178 -39.70 -9.97 -39.50
C GLY A 178 -40.62 -10.95 -40.17
N VAL A 179 -40.07 -11.68 -41.13
CA VAL A 179 -40.75 -12.79 -41.78
C VAL A 179 -41.01 -13.93 -40.78
N PHE A 180 -42.12 -14.62 -40.96
CA PHE A 180 -42.42 -15.85 -40.24
C PHE A 180 -42.42 -17.02 -41.23
N VAL A 181 -42.22 -18.23 -40.71
CA VAL A 181 -42.19 -19.47 -41.48
C VAL A 181 -43.31 -20.38 -41.00
N ILE A 182 -44.05 -20.99 -41.92
CA ILE A 182 -44.97 -22.08 -41.60
C ILE A 182 -44.30 -23.42 -41.92
N SER A 183 -44.52 -24.42 -41.06
CA SER A 183 -43.97 -25.76 -41.19
C SER A 183 -45.04 -26.83 -41.03
N ASN A 184 -44.94 -27.91 -41.82
CA ASN A 184 -45.79 -29.09 -41.69
C ASN A 184 -45.28 -30.12 -40.65
N GLY A 185 -44.22 -29.80 -39.89
CA GLY A 185 -43.78 -30.62 -38.76
C GLY A 185 -43.23 -32.02 -39.08
N MET A 186 -42.97 -32.33 -40.35
CA MET A 186 -42.41 -33.63 -40.77
C MET A 186 -40.89 -33.73 -40.53
N LEU A 187 -40.33 -34.95 -40.59
CA LEU A 187 -38.89 -35.20 -40.45
C LEU A 187 -38.05 -34.39 -41.46
N ASP A 188 -38.53 -34.31 -42.71
CA ASP A 188 -38.05 -33.39 -43.75
C ASP A 188 -39.15 -32.33 -43.97
N PRO A 189 -39.15 -31.22 -43.19
CA PRO A 189 -40.26 -30.31 -43.17
C PRO A 189 -40.31 -29.45 -44.43
N ILE A 190 -41.53 -29.19 -44.90
CA ILE A 190 -41.79 -28.11 -45.86
C ILE A 190 -41.79 -26.81 -45.07
N LEU A 191 -40.92 -25.88 -45.44
CA LEU A 191 -40.80 -24.56 -44.82
C LEU A 191 -41.19 -23.48 -45.83
N ILE A 192 -42.17 -22.66 -45.49
CA ILE A 192 -42.64 -21.57 -46.34
C ILE A 192 -42.59 -20.27 -45.57
N GLU A 193 -41.85 -19.32 -46.13
CA GLU A 193 -41.66 -17.99 -45.56
C GLU A 193 -42.75 -17.04 -46.07
N SER A 194 -43.22 -16.15 -45.19
CA SER A 194 -44.10 -15.05 -45.57
C SER A 194 -43.40 -14.09 -46.54
N ALA A 195 -44.11 -13.63 -47.58
CA ALA A 195 -43.53 -12.75 -48.60
C ALA A 195 -43.10 -11.35 -48.08
N THR A 196 -43.77 -10.85 -47.05
CA THR A 196 -43.47 -9.57 -46.40
C THR A 196 -43.27 -9.78 -44.90
N PRO A 197 -42.45 -8.94 -44.23
CA PRO A 197 -42.27 -9.05 -42.79
C PRO A 197 -43.54 -8.66 -42.03
N LEU A 198 -43.81 -9.37 -40.95
CA LEU A 198 -44.78 -8.98 -39.94
C LEU A 198 -44.16 -7.87 -39.06
N ASP A 199 -44.87 -6.76 -38.88
CA ASP A 199 -44.47 -5.68 -37.95
C ASP A 199 -45.09 -5.91 -36.57
N VAL A 200 -44.26 -6.29 -35.60
CA VAL A 200 -44.65 -6.44 -34.20
C VAL A 200 -44.48 -5.09 -33.50
N THR A 201 -45.58 -4.54 -33.00
CA THR A 201 -45.58 -3.22 -32.36
C THR A 201 -44.61 -3.16 -31.17
N VAL A 202 -43.75 -2.13 -31.18
CA VAL A 202 -42.87 -1.74 -30.07
C VAL A 202 -43.36 -0.43 -29.44
N PRO A 203 -43.09 -0.17 -28.15
CA PRO A 203 -43.49 1.08 -27.50
C PRO A 203 -42.84 2.31 -28.13
N THR A 204 -43.47 3.46 -27.96
CA THR A 204 -42.87 4.77 -28.27
C THR A 204 -42.95 5.69 -27.07
N VAL A 205 -41.89 6.48 -26.84
CA VAL A 205 -41.84 7.47 -25.74
C VAL A 205 -42.02 8.87 -26.33
N SER A 206 -43.08 9.56 -25.93
CA SER A 206 -43.39 10.92 -26.40
C SER A 206 -42.93 12.00 -25.41
N LYS A 207 -42.91 11.71 -24.11
CA LYS A 207 -42.52 12.69 -23.07
C LYS A 207 -41.96 12.01 -21.83
N ILE A 208 -40.99 12.67 -21.20
CA ILE A 208 -40.44 12.29 -19.89
C ILE A 208 -40.57 13.51 -18.97
N SER A 209 -41.14 13.32 -17.77
CA SER A 209 -41.39 14.41 -16.82
C SER A 209 -41.40 13.91 -15.37
N PRO A 210 -40.84 14.68 -14.41
CA PRO A 210 -40.07 15.91 -14.62
C PRO A 210 -38.70 15.64 -15.26
N SER A 211 -38.14 16.65 -15.92
CA SER A 211 -36.75 16.68 -16.40
C SER A 211 -36.30 18.14 -16.35
N PRO A 212 -35.43 18.56 -15.40
CA PRO A 212 -34.63 17.70 -14.53
C PRO A 212 -35.40 16.96 -13.42
N VAL A 213 -34.95 15.75 -13.06
CA VAL A 213 -35.52 14.92 -11.99
C VAL A 213 -34.49 14.61 -10.90
N LYS A 214 -34.95 14.54 -9.65
CA LYS A 214 -34.13 14.14 -8.50
C LYS A 214 -34.03 12.61 -8.43
N ALA A 215 -32.84 12.09 -8.10
CA ALA A 215 -32.67 10.67 -7.84
C ALA A 215 -33.60 10.20 -6.69
N GLY A 216 -34.18 9.00 -6.83
CA GLY A 216 -35.17 8.45 -5.90
C GLY A 216 -36.60 8.98 -6.07
N ALA A 217 -36.80 10.07 -6.82
CA ALA A 217 -38.14 10.59 -7.13
C ALA A 217 -38.82 9.78 -8.24
N ASN A 218 -40.14 9.96 -8.37
CA ASN A 218 -40.92 9.36 -9.45
C ASN A 218 -40.67 10.11 -10.76
N LEU A 219 -40.40 9.35 -11.81
CA LEU A 219 -40.34 9.79 -13.20
C LEU A 219 -41.57 9.25 -13.94
N THR A 220 -42.26 10.13 -14.65
CA THR A 220 -43.36 9.77 -15.55
C THR A 220 -42.85 9.72 -16.98
N ILE A 221 -43.09 8.61 -17.65
CA ILE A 221 -42.80 8.38 -19.06
C ILE A 221 -44.16 8.22 -19.77
N GLU A 222 -44.47 9.12 -20.69
CA GLU A 222 -45.70 9.09 -21.50
C GLU A 222 -45.37 8.64 -22.92
N GLY A 223 -46.31 7.95 -23.57
CA GLY A 223 -46.04 7.30 -24.85
C GLY A 223 -47.19 6.46 -25.39
N THR A 224 -46.86 5.53 -26.27
CA THR A 224 -47.79 4.49 -26.76
C THR A 224 -47.22 3.10 -26.51
N ASP A 225 -48.12 2.14 -26.29
CA ASP A 225 -47.81 0.72 -26.08
C ASP A 225 -46.77 0.46 -24.97
N LEU A 226 -46.66 1.37 -24.00
CA LEU A 226 -45.66 1.32 -22.93
C LEU A 226 -45.85 0.12 -21.99
N ASP A 227 -47.05 -0.44 -21.91
CA ASP A 227 -47.37 -1.66 -21.16
C ASP A 227 -46.63 -2.92 -21.66
N LEU A 228 -46.05 -2.86 -22.87
CA LEU A 228 -45.17 -3.91 -23.40
C LEU A 228 -43.78 -3.94 -22.72
N THR A 229 -43.42 -2.89 -21.97
CA THR A 229 -42.13 -2.75 -21.28
C THR A 229 -42.02 -3.73 -20.11
N LYS A 230 -40.88 -4.42 -20.00
CA LYS A 230 -40.53 -5.31 -18.87
C LYS A 230 -39.43 -4.77 -17.98
N GLU A 231 -38.54 -3.95 -18.52
CA GLU A 231 -37.43 -3.35 -17.80
C GLU A 231 -37.14 -1.96 -18.39
N ILE A 232 -36.72 -1.01 -17.55
CA ILE A 232 -36.18 0.27 -18.00
C ILE A 232 -34.71 0.34 -17.58
N THR A 233 -33.82 0.52 -18.55
CA THR A 233 -32.42 0.84 -18.28
C THR A 233 -32.24 2.35 -18.34
N PHE A 234 -31.83 2.94 -17.22
CA PHE A 234 -31.47 4.34 -17.11
C PHE A 234 -30.03 4.59 -17.61
N PRO A 235 -29.71 5.80 -18.10
CA PRO A 235 -28.32 6.20 -18.33
C PRO A 235 -27.51 6.00 -17.04
N GLY A 236 -26.29 5.47 -17.16
CA GLY A 236 -25.52 4.96 -16.03
C GLY A 236 -25.70 3.46 -15.76
N GLY A 237 -26.57 2.78 -16.50
CA GLY A 237 -26.67 1.31 -16.55
C GLY A 237 -27.59 0.68 -15.51
N SER A 238 -28.24 1.48 -14.66
CA SER A 238 -29.19 0.97 -13.67
C SER A 238 -30.46 0.46 -14.35
N LYS A 239 -30.88 -0.76 -13.98
CA LYS A 239 -32.07 -1.44 -14.53
C LYS A 239 -33.19 -1.46 -13.50
N VAL A 240 -34.42 -1.18 -13.96
CA VAL A 240 -35.62 -1.16 -13.12
C VAL A 240 -36.72 -1.98 -13.78
N SER A 241 -37.16 -3.03 -13.10
CA SER A 241 -38.30 -3.88 -13.50
C SER A 241 -39.52 -3.72 -12.60
N ALA A 242 -39.39 -3.00 -11.48
CA ALA A 242 -40.48 -2.63 -10.60
C ALA A 242 -40.98 -1.22 -10.94
N PHE A 243 -42.22 -1.12 -11.40
CA PHE A 243 -42.87 0.15 -11.72
C PHE A 243 -43.88 0.51 -10.64
N GLU A 244 -44.02 1.81 -10.34
CA GLU A 244 -45.08 2.32 -9.47
C GLU A 244 -46.45 2.17 -10.17
N SER A 245 -46.48 2.38 -11.49
CA SER A 245 -47.61 2.05 -12.35
C SER A 245 -47.15 1.84 -13.79
N ILE A 246 -47.81 0.95 -14.52
CA ILE A 246 -47.56 0.70 -15.94
C ILE A 246 -48.89 0.53 -16.69
N GLU A 247 -49.10 1.38 -17.69
CA GLU A 247 -50.26 1.42 -18.57
C GLU A 247 -49.78 1.69 -20.01
N ALA A 248 -50.63 1.45 -21.00
CA ALA A 248 -50.25 1.62 -22.41
C ALA A 248 -49.78 3.05 -22.75
N GLY A 249 -50.34 4.06 -22.10
CA GLY A 249 -49.99 5.46 -22.32
C GLY A 249 -48.96 6.04 -21.35
N LYS A 250 -48.63 5.33 -20.26
CA LYS A 250 -47.91 5.91 -19.13
C LYS A 250 -47.18 4.86 -18.27
N ILE A 251 -45.92 5.13 -17.94
CA ILE A 251 -45.16 4.45 -16.89
C ILE A 251 -44.79 5.46 -15.81
N VAL A 252 -44.95 5.08 -14.55
CA VAL A 252 -44.37 5.79 -13.41
C VAL A 252 -43.34 4.87 -12.76
N VAL A 253 -42.11 5.36 -12.62
CA VAL A 253 -40.97 4.58 -12.14
C VAL A 253 -40.09 5.44 -11.24
N LYS A 254 -39.47 4.85 -10.20
CA LYS A 254 -38.47 5.56 -9.40
C LYS A 254 -37.15 5.66 -10.13
N VAL A 255 -36.54 6.84 -10.11
CA VAL A 255 -35.22 7.09 -10.70
C VAL A 255 -34.13 6.47 -9.80
N PRO A 256 -33.29 5.55 -10.30
CA PRO A 256 -32.17 5.01 -9.55
C PRO A 256 -31.17 6.07 -9.08
N ALA A 257 -30.50 5.82 -7.95
CA ALA A 257 -29.54 6.74 -7.33
C ALA A 257 -28.39 7.18 -8.26
N ASN A 258 -27.90 6.26 -9.09
CA ASN A 258 -26.75 6.46 -9.98
C ASN A 258 -27.16 6.77 -11.43
N SER A 259 -28.41 7.22 -11.63
CA SER A 259 -28.88 7.62 -12.96
C SER A 259 -28.13 8.85 -13.45
N GLN A 260 -27.88 8.91 -14.75
CA GLN A 260 -27.22 10.01 -15.44
C GLN A 260 -28.15 10.65 -16.46
N ASP A 261 -27.70 11.74 -17.07
CA ASP A 261 -28.42 12.40 -18.16
C ASP A 261 -28.38 11.52 -19.42
N GLY A 262 -29.50 11.40 -20.15
CA GLY A 262 -29.56 10.66 -21.41
C GLY A 262 -30.90 10.01 -21.72
N ALA A 263 -30.94 9.19 -22.77
CA ALA A 263 -32.12 8.42 -23.14
C ALA A 263 -32.29 7.20 -22.22
N VAL A 264 -33.53 6.91 -21.82
CA VAL A 264 -33.87 5.64 -21.18
C VAL A 264 -34.10 4.58 -22.24
N LYS A 265 -33.81 3.31 -21.92
CA LYS A 265 -34.09 2.17 -22.80
C LYS A 265 -35.19 1.29 -22.21
N LEU A 266 -36.23 1.03 -22.99
CA LEU A 266 -37.30 0.11 -22.64
C LEU A 266 -36.95 -1.29 -23.17
N GLY A 267 -36.76 -2.25 -22.27
CA GLY A 267 -36.55 -3.66 -22.58
C GLY A 267 -37.89 -4.38 -22.68
N LEU A 268 -38.11 -5.07 -23.80
CA LEU A 268 -39.34 -5.82 -24.08
C LEU A 268 -39.18 -7.32 -23.78
N ALA A 269 -40.30 -8.05 -23.75
CA ALA A 269 -40.27 -9.52 -23.64
C ALA A 269 -39.57 -10.20 -24.83
N SER A 270 -39.53 -9.54 -25.99
CA SER A 270 -38.81 -9.98 -27.18
C SER A 270 -37.29 -9.72 -27.12
N LEU A 271 -36.79 -9.16 -26.02
CA LEU A 271 -35.41 -8.70 -25.82
C LEU A 271 -34.98 -7.54 -26.74
N VAL A 272 -35.92 -6.96 -27.49
CA VAL A 272 -35.69 -5.70 -28.21
C VAL A 272 -35.59 -4.55 -27.20
N GLU A 273 -34.62 -3.66 -27.39
CA GLU A 273 -34.48 -2.42 -26.62
C GLU A 273 -34.98 -1.24 -27.45
N VAL A 274 -35.88 -0.44 -26.89
CA VAL A 274 -36.35 0.82 -27.49
C VAL A 274 -35.77 2.00 -26.71
N SER A 275 -34.93 2.81 -27.36
CA SER A 275 -34.40 4.04 -26.77
C SER A 275 -35.42 5.18 -26.86
N SER A 276 -35.60 5.93 -25.78
CA SER A 276 -36.42 7.15 -25.79
C SER A 276 -35.76 8.27 -26.59
N THR A 277 -36.53 9.04 -27.35
CA THR A 277 -36.05 10.30 -27.96
C THR A 277 -35.97 11.43 -26.93
N PRO A 278 -36.99 11.66 -26.07
CA PRO A 278 -36.83 12.54 -24.93
C PRO A 278 -35.77 11.98 -23.98
N GLN A 279 -34.94 12.86 -23.43
CA GLN A 279 -33.89 12.50 -22.49
C GLN A 279 -34.29 12.86 -21.05
N VAL A 280 -33.90 12.01 -20.11
CA VAL A 280 -33.90 12.36 -18.69
C VAL A 280 -32.67 13.22 -18.41
N SER A 281 -32.86 14.31 -17.65
CA SER A 281 -31.75 15.06 -17.06
C SER A 281 -31.88 14.98 -15.54
N MET A 282 -30.75 14.80 -14.86
CA MET A 282 -30.66 14.72 -13.42
C MET A 282 -30.53 16.11 -12.83
N LEU A 283 -31.23 16.35 -11.73
CA LEU A 283 -31.19 17.61 -10.99
C LEU A 283 -29.78 17.86 -10.43
N LEU A 284 -29.33 19.11 -10.45
CA LEU A 284 -28.06 19.55 -9.88
C LEU A 284 -28.30 20.31 -8.57
N PRO A 285 -27.51 20.08 -7.51
CA PRO A 285 -27.59 20.88 -6.29
C PRO A 285 -27.24 22.35 -6.57
N THR A 286 -27.79 23.24 -5.75
CA THR A 286 -27.43 24.67 -5.75
C THR A 286 -26.78 25.04 -4.43
N ILE A 287 -25.61 25.68 -4.48
CA ILE A 287 -24.90 26.16 -3.29
C ILE A 287 -25.24 27.63 -3.07
N THR A 288 -25.77 27.98 -1.89
CA THR A 288 -26.12 29.36 -1.55
C THR A 288 -25.16 30.00 -0.57
N ASP A 289 -24.53 29.22 0.31
CA ASP A 289 -23.60 29.73 1.33
C ASP A 289 -22.60 28.66 1.79
N ILE A 290 -21.40 29.09 2.15
CA ILE A 290 -20.34 28.28 2.76
C ILE A 290 -19.76 29.06 3.93
N ALA A 291 -19.91 28.54 5.15
CA ALA A 291 -19.44 29.19 6.36
C ALA A 291 -18.70 28.19 7.29
N PRO A 292 -17.61 28.60 7.97
CA PRO A 292 -17.00 29.93 7.91
C PRO A 292 -16.20 30.16 6.61
N ASN A 293 -16.11 31.42 6.17
CA ASN A 293 -15.19 31.91 5.14
C ASN A 293 -14.52 33.19 5.69
N PRO A 294 -13.25 33.17 6.12
CA PRO A 294 -12.24 32.13 5.90
C PRO A 294 -12.48 30.83 6.69
N ALA A 295 -12.19 29.68 6.06
CA ALA A 295 -12.24 28.36 6.68
C ALA A 295 -10.88 27.94 7.24
N LYS A 296 -10.87 27.22 8.36
CA LYS A 296 -9.64 26.63 8.92
C LYS A 296 -9.39 25.26 8.30
N THR A 297 -8.18 25.01 7.80
CA THR A 297 -7.77 23.68 7.31
C THR A 297 -7.76 22.67 8.46
N GLY A 298 -8.20 21.43 8.20
CA GLY A 298 -8.47 20.44 9.26
C GLY A 298 -9.74 20.73 10.09
N GLY A 299 -10.38 21.88 9.88
CA GLY A 299 -11.66 22.25 10.49
C GLY A 299 -12.87 21.81 9.67
N LYS A 300 -14.02 22.37 10.02
CA LYS A 300 -15.32 22.08 9.40
C LYS A 300 -15.92 23.32 8.73
N ILE A 301 -16.62 23.11 7.63
CA ILE A 301 -17.50 24.10 7.00
C ILE A 301 -18.93 23.55 6.93
N THR A 302 -19.89 24.46 7.06
CA THR A 302 -21.31 24.23 6.77
C THR A 302 -21.59 24.79 5.38
N VAL A 303 -22.18 23.96 4.53
CA VAL A 303 -22.60 24.31 3.18
C VAL A 303 -24.12 24.30 3.15
N LYS A 304 -24.71 25.44 2.78
CA LYS A 304 -26.17 25.60 2.65
C LYS A 304 -26.57 25.72 1.20
N GLY A 305 -27.78 25.26 0.88
CA GLY A 305 -28.24 25.20 -0.49
C GLY A 305 -29.56 24.45 -0.69
N LYS A 306 -29.68 23.84 -1.86
CA LYS A 306 -30.81 22.99 -2.26
C LYS A 306 -30.30 21.70 -2.89
N ASP A 307 -31.01 20.60 -2.63
CA ASP A 307 -30.71 19.26 -3.11
C ASP A 307 -29.29 18.77 -2.76
N LEU A 308 -28.74 19.26 -1.63
CA LEU A 308 -27.38 18.93 -1.19
C LEU A 308 -27.20 17.47 -0.75
N ASP A 309 -28.31 16.77 -0.49
CA ASP A 309 -28.33 15.33 -0.25
C ASP A 309 -27.84 14.52 -1.46
N LEU A 310 -27.84 15.11 -2.65
CA LEU A 310 -27.29 14.52 -3.89
C LEU A 310 -25.76 14.57 -3.96
N VAL A 311 -25.10 15.38 -3.13
CA VAL A 311 -23.65 15.53 -3.14
C VAL A 311 -22.99 14.26 -2.59
N THR A 312 -22.11 13.68 -3.39
CA THR A 312 -21.32 12.49 -3.03
C THR A 312 -19.86 12.81 -2.78
N THR A 313 -19.33 13.85 -3.41
CA THR A 313 -17.91 14.23 -3.30
C THR A 313 -17.78 15.74 -3.21
N VAL A 314 -16.89 16.22 -2.34
CA VAL A 314 -16.53 17.64 -2.22
C VAL A 314 -15.03 17.79 -2.43
N THR A 315 -14.64 18.64 -3.38
CA THR A 315 -13.26 18.86 -3.77
C THR A 315 -12.87 20.31 -3.53
N PHE A 316 -11.80 20.51 -2.76
CA PHE A 316 -11.21 21.80 -2.42
C PHE A 316 -10.00 22.10 -3.31
N GLY A 317 -9.47 23.32 -3.20
CA GLY A 317 -8.26 23.75 -3.92
C GLY A 317 -7.09 22.78 -3.73
N GLY A 318 -6.30 22.60 -4.79
CA GLY A 318 -5.25 21.58 -4.85
C GLY A 318 -5.77 20.17 -5.12
N ASN A 319 -7.02 20.03 -5.60
CA ASN A 319 -7.71 18.76 -5.86
C ASN A 319 -7.82 17.88 -4.61
N LYS A 320 -8.02 18.50 -3.44
CA LYS A 320 -8.10 17.79 -2.16
C LYS A 320 -9.54 17.42 -1.84
N THR A 321 -9.80 16.14 -1.58
CA THR A 321 -11.15 15.65 -1.29
C THR A 321 -11.49 15.86 0.19
N GLY A 322 -12.55 16.60 0.46
CA GLY A 322 -13.10 16.74 1.81
C GLY A 322 -14.01 15.58 2.20
N SER A 323 -14.31 15.46 3.50
CA SER A 323 -15.21 14.42 4.01
C SER A 323 -16.54 15.01 4.46
N ILE A 324 -17.62 14.57 3.82
CA ILE A 324 -18.99 14.92 4.17
C ILE A 324 -19.36 14.18 5.47
N GLN A 325 -19.83 14.91 6.47
CA GLN A 325 -20.22 14.36 7.77
C GLN A 325 -21.59 13.68 7.71
N SER A 326 -21.87 12.82 8.70
CA SER A 326 -23.20 12.22 8.89
C SER A 326 -24.26 13.28 9.19
N GLY A 327 -25.51 13.04 8.82
CA GLY A 327 -26.62 13.96 9.11
C GLY A 327 -26.90 15.00 8.01
N ARG A 328 -26.36 14.82 6.80
CA ARG A 328 -26.70 15.63 5.62
C ARG A 328 -28.20 15.69 5.36
N THR A 329 -28.66 16.87 4.96
CA THR A 329 -30.04 17.13 4.53
C THR A 329 -30.04 17.71 3.11
N ALA A 330 -31.23 17.85 2.51
CA ALA A 330 -31.36 18.49 1.21
C ALA A 330 -30.94 19.98 1.22
N THR A 331 -30.87 20.62 2.39
CA THR A 331 -30.60 22.06 2.50
C THR A 331 -29.26 22.40 3.17
N GLU A 332 -28.63 21.43 3.82
CA GLU A 332 -27.40 21.65 4.59
C GLU A 332 -26.53 20.39 4.66
N ILE A 333 -25.23 20.54 4.42
CA ILE A 333 -24.21 19.52 4.67
C ILE A 333 -23.03 20.11 5.43
N GLU A 334 -22.45 19.32 6.33
CA GLU A 334 -21.19 19.66 7.00
C GLU A 334 -20.05 18.89 6.33
N VAL A 335 -18.93 19.58 6.05
CA VAL A 335 -17.79 19.03 5.33
C VAL A 335 -16.50 19.39 6.05
N ASN A 336 -15.62 18.41 6.27
CA ASN A 336 -14.28 18.69 6.80
C ASN A 336 -13.37 19.20 5.67
N VAL A 337 -12.66 20.29 5.95
CA VAL A 337 -11.67 20.88 5.04
C VAL A 337 -10.36 20.11 5.15
N PRO A 338 -9.80 19.59 4.05
CA PRO A 338 -8.49 18.92 4.09
C PRO A 338 -7.39 19.82 4.66
N ALA A 339 -6.44 19.23 5.39
CA ALA A 339 -5.34 19.98 6.05
C ALA A 339 -4.41 20.69 5.04
N ASP A 340 -4.31 20.12 3.84
CA ASP A 340 -3.47 20.57 2.72
C ASP A 340 -4.28 21.24 1.58
N ALA A 341 -5.54 21.59 1.83
CA ALA A 341 -6.37 22.33 0.88
C ALA A 341 -5.81 23.74 0.65
N THR A 342 -5.83 24.19 -0.61
CA THR A 342 -5.42 25.56 -0.99
C THR A 342 -6.64 26.44 -1.27
N VAL A 343 -6.42 27.76 -1.27
CA VAL A 343 -7.47 28.75 -1.59
C VAL A 343 -7.98 28.52 -3.01
N SER A 344 -9.26 28.18 -3.14
CA SER A 344 -9.96 27.99 -4.41
C SER A 344 -11.47 27.99 -4.18
N THR A 345 -12.24 27.90 -5.26
CA THR A 345 -13.66 27.53 -5.16
C THR A 345 -13.80 26.05 -4.75
N VAL A 346 -14.94 25.68 -4.18
CA VAL A 346 -15.23 24.30 -3.75
C VAL A 346 -16.15 23.65 -4.77
N SER A 347 -15.78 22.48 -5.27
CA SER A 347 -16.58 21.70 -6.22
C SER A 347 -17.35 20.59 -5.51
N PHE A 348 -18.62 20.43 -5.86
CA PHE A 348 -19.55 19.45 -5.30
C PHE A 348 -20.04 18.56 -6.42
N ALA A 349 -19.65 17.28 -6.39
CA ALA A 349 -20.06 16.29 -7.39
C ALA A 349 -21.17 15.39 -6.86
N THR A 350 -22.00 14.90 -7.79
CA THR A 350 -23.14 14.01 -7.53
C THR A 350 -22.91 12.64 -8.16
N ALA A 351 -23.68 11.63 -7.75
CA ALA A 351 -23.66 10.31 -8.37
C ALA A 351 -24.08 10.29 -9.86
N ALA A 352 -24.70 11.38 -10.34
CA ALA A 352 -25.09 11.57 -11.74
C ALA A 352 -23.93 12.04 -12.64
N ASN A 353 -22.68 12.04 -12.14
CA ASN A 353 -21.50 12.59 -12.81
C ASN A 353 -21.60 14.09 -13.16
N LYS A 354 -22.44 14.82 -12.44
CA LYS A 354 -22.57 16.28 -12.56
C LYS A 354 -21.94 16.95 -11.35
N SER A 355 -21.37 18.12 -11.55
CA SER A 355 -20.79 18.93 -10.48
C SER A 355 -21.30 20.37 -10.51
N VAL A 356 -21.34 20.99 -9.34
CA VAL A 356 -21.57 22.43 -9.14
C VAL A 356 -20.39 22.99 -8.36
N THR A 357 -20.04 24.24 -8.61
CA THR A 357 -18.95 24.93 -7.90
C THR A 357 -19.55 26.02 -7.02
N SER A 358 -18.93 26.30 -5.88
CA SER A 358 -19.30 27.44 -5.04
C SER A 358 -19.22 28.75 -5.82
N GLY A 359 -20.16 29.68 -5.56
CA GLY A 359 -20.17 30.99 -6.23
C GLY A 359 -18.97 31.87 -5.85
N GLU A 360 -18.43 31.68 -4.64
CA GLU A 360 -17.28 32.42 -4.11
C GLU A 360 -16.09 31.50 -3.85
N THR A 361 -14.89 32.09 -3.88
CA THR A 361 -13.65 31.44 -3.43
C THR A 361 -13.69 31.23 -1.92
N LEU A 362 -13.35 30.03 -1.47
CA LEU A 362 -13.16 29.75 -0.06
C LEU A 362 -11.77 30.24 0.37
N SER A 363 -11.74 31.33 1.14
CA SER A 363 -10.53 31.81 1.80
C SER A 363 -10.15 30.85 2.93
N LEU A 364 -8.85 30.78 3.26
CA LEU A 364 -8.35 29.94 4.34
C LEU A 364 -7.73 30.78 5.44
N VAL A 365 -7.91 30.33 6.68
CA VAL A 365 -7.27 30.94 7.85
C VAL A 365 -5.77 30.72 7.79
N LYS A 366 -4.99 31.79 7.95
CA LYS A 366 -3.52 31.74 8.04
C LYS A 366 -3.06 31.71 9.50
N PRO A 367 -1.92 31.06 9.80
CA PRO A 367 -1.30 31.19 11.12
C PRO A 367 -0.84 32.64 11.35
N SER A 368 -0.68 33.04 12.60
CA SER A 368 0.00 34.30 12.95
C SER A 368 1.05 34.06 14.02
N ILE A 369 2.12 34.84 14.00
CA ILE A 369 3.19 34.82 15.01
C ILE A 369 3.08 36.13 15.80
N SER A 370 2.84 36.04 17.11
CA SER A 370 2.81 37.20 18.00
C SER A 370 4.15 37.45 18.69
N ALA A 371 4.88 36.40 19.05
CA ALA A 371 6.20 36.53 19.66
C ALA A 371 7.05 35.27 19.49
N ILE A 372 8.37 35.46 19.52
CA ILE A 372 9.38 34.40 19.62
C ILE A 372 10.17 34.62 20.91
N ALA A 373 10.37 33.58 21.70
CA ALA A 373 11.04 33.68 22.99
C ALA A 373 11.88 32.43 23.31
N PRO A 374 13.14 32.59 23.73
CA PRO A 374 13.89 33.84 23.81
C PRO A 374 14.28 34.38 22.42
N ALA A 375 14.35 35.71 22.26
CA ALA A 375 14.78 36.36 21.02
C ALA A 375 16.31 36.29 20.83
N ASP A 376 17.08 36.36 21.92
CA ASP A 376 18.51 36.07 21.95
C ASP A 376 18.71 34.62 22.39
N ILE A 377 19.23 33.78 21.49
CA ILE A 377 19.30 32.34 21.71
C ILE A 377 20.54 31.71 21.07
N GLN A 378 21.05 30.63 21.65
CA GLN A 378 22.10 29.80 21.02
C GLN A 378 21.49 28.66 20.22
N VAL A 379 22.25 28.11 19.26
CA VAL A 379 21.86 26.86 18.58
C VAL A 379 21.67 25.71 19.58
N ASN A 380 20.84 24.73 19.22
CA ASN A 380 20.40 23.59 20.04
C ASN A 380 19.60 23.94 21.31
N LYS A 381 19.26 25.21 21.54
CA LYS A 381 18.34 25.61 22.62
C LYS A 381 16.90 25.66 22.10
N GLU A 382 15.95 25.48 23.02
CA GLU A 382 14.51 25.53 22.72
C GLU A 382 14.05 26.97 22.47
N LEU A 383 13.43 27.19 21.31
CA LEU A 383 12.71 28.40 20.94
C LEU A 383 11.21 28.14 21.06
N THR A 384 10.52 29.03 21.76
CA THR A 384 9.05 29.05 21.82
C THR A 384 8.51 30.11 20.88
N ILE A 385 7.62 29.70 19.98
CA ILE A 385 6.88 30.59 19.06
C ILE A 385 5.44 30.64 19.56
N THR A 386 4.91 31.83 19.79
CA THR A 386 3.52 32.06 20.22
C THR A 386 2.74 32.79 19.15
N GLY A 387 1.43 32.54 19.07
CA GLY A 387 0.61 33.06 17.99
C GLY A 387 -0.83 32.56 17.99
N THR A 388 -1.46 32.56 16.81
CA THR A 388 -2.79 31.98 16.60
C THR A 388 -2.78 31.03 15.40
N ASN A 389 -3.67 30.03 15.44
CA ASN A 389 -3.78 28.99 14.41
C ASN A 389 -2.43 28.31 14.13
N LEU A 390 -1.60 28.14 15.15
CA LEU A 390 -0.31 27.47 15.00
C LEU A 390 -0.45 25.95 14.85
N ASP A 391 -1.63 25.40 15.14
CA ASP A 391 -1.98 23.97 14.99
C ASP A 391 -1.99 23.50 13.53
N ILE A 392 -2.09 24.41 12.55
CA ILE A 392 -2.04 24.07 11.11
C ILE A 392 -0.62 24.12 10.53
N VAL A 393 0.39 24.49 11.33
CA VAL A 393 1.80 24.60 10.92
C VAL A 393 2.45 23.23 10.81
N ALA A 394 3.12 22.98 9.69
CA ALA A 394 3.88 21.75 9.44
C ALA A 394 5.38 21.92 9.71
N LYS A 395 5.93 23.12 9.55
CA LYS A 395 7.36 23.37 9.79
C LYS A 395 7.68 24.83 10.12
N VAL A 396 8.81 25.03 10.79
CA VAL A 396 9.45 26.34 11.01
C VAL A 396 10.67 26.45 10.11
N LYS A 397 10.77 27.53 9.34
CA LYS A 397 11.96 27.89 8.58
C LYS A 397 12.76 28.94 9.35
N PHE A 398 14.04 28.67 9.48
CA PHE A 398 15.03 29.56 10.04
C PHE A 398 15.89 30.17 8.94
N ASN A 399 16.43 31.35 9.19
CA ASN A 399 17.37 31.97 8.28
C ASN A 399 18.67 31.12 8.16
N GLY A 400 19.29 31.12 6.98
CA GLY A 400 20.36 30.16 6.64
C GLY A 400 19.86 28.83 6.04
N GLY A 401 18.58 28.76 5.65
CA GLY A 401 18.00 27.62 4.92
C GLY A 401 17.75 26.39 5.78
N LYS A 402 17.58 26.55 7.09
CA LYS A 402 17.31 25.44 8.03
C LYS A 402 15.81 25.33 8.27
N GLU A 403 15.31 24.09 8.33
CA GLU A 403 13.90 23.82 8.60
C GLU A 403 13.77 22.82 9.75
N VAL A 404 12.74 23.00 10.57
CA VAL A 404 12.36 22.06 11.63
C VAL A 404 10.91 21.65 11.41
N GLU A 405 10.68 20.35 11.23
CA GLU A 405 9.33 19.78 11.19
C GLU A 405 8.64 19.93 12.55
N VAL A 406 7.36 20.28 12.50
CA VAL A 406 6.53 20.45 13.69
C VAL A 406 5.39 19.44 13.63
N ASN A 407 5.35 18.56 14.61
CA ASN A 407 4.33 17.53 14.72
C ASN A 407 3.31 17.92 15.80
N ASN A 408 2.03 17.99 15.41
CA ASN A 408 0.89 18.30 16.28
C ASN A 408 1.11 19.52 17.20
N PRO A 409 1.39 20.71 16.64
CA PRO A 409 1.50 21.91 17.45
C PRO A 409 0.17 22.30 18.10
N SER A 410 0.25 23.04 19.19
CA SER A 410 -0.96 23.65 19.78
C SER A 410 -1.40 24.87 18.95
N ALA A 411 -2.66 25.27 19.07
CA ALA A 411 -3.18 26.42 18.32
C ALA A 411 -2.50 27.76 18.65
N THR A 412 -1.82 27.84 19.80
CA THR A 412 -1.23 29.09 20.32
C THR A 412 0.28 29.03 20.52
N GLN A 413 0.90 27.85 20.41
CA GLN A 413 2.32 27.67 20.71
C GLN A 413 2.96 26.53 19.91
N ILE A 414 4.17 26.81 19.40
CA ILE A 414 5.12 25.84 18.83
C ILE A 414 6.41 25.91 19.64
N LYS A 415 7.01 24.75 19.92
CA LYS A 415 8.34 24.65 20.53
C LYS A 415 9.26 23.87 19.61
N VAL A 416 10.40 24.44 19.29
CA VAL A 416 11.40 23.85 18.36
C VAL A 416 12.80 24.11 18.88
N GLN A 417 13.75 23.21 18.62
CA GLN A 417 15.16 23.49 18.87
C GLN A 417 15.76 24.25 17.70
N VAL A 418 16.57 25.28 17.98
CA VAL A 418 17.23 26.08 16.94
C VAL A 418 18.34 25.25 16.26
N PRO A 419 18.26 24.97 14.95
CA PRO A 419 19.24 24.12 14.29
C PRO A 419 20.65 24.74 14.23
N VAL A 420 21.68 23.88 14.18
CA VAL A 420 23.05 24.31 13.88
C VAL A 420 23.14 24.91 12.48
N GLY A 421 23.85 26.03 12.35
CA GLY A 421 23.96 26.79 11.10
C GLY A 421 22.81 27.76 10.83
N THR A 422 21.92 27.97 11.82
CA THR A 422 20.96 29.08 11.79
C THR A 422 21.69 30.42 11.84
N ILE A 423 21.22 31.39 11.06
CA ILE A 423 21.72 32.78 11.04
C ILE A 423 20.68 33.68 11.72
N SER A 424 21.10 34.78 12.35
CA SER A 424 20.17 35.78 12.89
C SER A 424 19.22 36.33 11.82
N GLY A 425 17.99 36.66 12.20
CA GLY A 425 16.96 37.22 11.32
C GLY A 425 15.55 36.76 11.67
N ASN A 426 14.57 37.15 10.86
CA ASN A 426 13.20 36.67 11.00
C ASN A 426 13.12 35.16 10.73
N ILE A 427 12.18 34.50 11.40
CA ILE A 427 11.81 33.10 11.12
C ILE A 427 10.46 33.09 10.40
N SER A 428 10.12 31.99 9.72
CA SER A 428 8.76 31.81 9.19
C SER A 428 8.17 30.47 9.61
N VAL A 429 6.85 30.43 9.75
CA VAL A 429 6.08 29.20 9.90
C VAL A 429 5.42 28.88 8.58
N VAL A 430 5.43 27.61 8.19
CA VAL A 430 4.79 27.12 6.97
C VAL A 430 3.67 26.16 7.36
N ALA A 431 2.46 26.52 6.99
CA ALA A 431 1.27 25.69 7.16
C ALA A 431 1.29 24.45 6.25
N THR A 432 0.48 23.45 6.60
CA THR A 432 0.38 22.18 5.85
C THR A 432 -0.05 22.39 4.39
N ASN A 433 -0.84 23.43 4.11
CA ASN A 433 -1.25 23.83 2.77
C ASN A 433 -0.19 24.66 2.00
N GLY A 434 0.96 24.94 2.61
CA GLY A 434 2.04 25.72 2.03
C GLY A 434 1.99 27.23 2.29
N ASP A 435 0.97 27.76 2.98
CA ASP A 435 0.96 29.16 3.38
C ASP A 435 2.13 29.47 4.33
N GLU A 436 2.84 30.56 4.05
CA GLU A 436 4.02 30.98 4.82
C GLU A 436 3.79 32.34 5.48
N VAL A 437 4.14 32.43 6.77
CA VAL A 437 4.03 33.66 7.57
C VAL A 437 5.33 33.88 8.34
N SER A 438 5.93 35.05 8.16
CA SER A 438 7.17 35.45 8.83
C SER A 438 6.89 36.14 10.16
N SER A 439 7.77 35.96 11.14
CA SER A 439 7.77 36.71 12.39
C SER A 439 8.10 38.17 12.12
N GLU A 440 7.53 39.10 12.90
CA GLU A 440 7.99 40.50 12.90
C GLU A 440 9.27 40.65 13.73
N GLN A 441 9.35 39.92 14.85
CA GLN A 441 10.54 39.85 15.71
C GLN A 441 11.67 39.08 15.02
N GLN A 442 12.90 39.58 15.17
CA GLN A 442 14.10 38.89 14.70
C GLN A 442 14.65 37.98 15.81
N LEU A 443 15.08 36.78 15.40
CA LEU A 443 15.85 35.87 16.24
C LEU A 443 17.33 36.25 16.12
N ASN A 444 17.99 36.50 17.24
CA ASN A 444 19.41 36.76 17.31
C ASN A 444 20.16 35.51 17.81
N ILE A 445 21.01 34.95 16.96
CA ILE A 445 21.84 33.80 17.29
C ILE A 445 23.09 34.26 18.02
N LEU A 446 23.16 33.95 19.31
CA LEU A 446 24.31 34.21 20.15
C LEU A 446 25.46 33.25 19.80
N ALA A 447 26.70 33.72 19.95
CA ALA A 447 27.87 32.87 19.88
C ALA A 447 27.74 31.72 20.90
N SER A 448 28.26 30.53 20.52
CA SER A 448 28.38 29.43 21.46
C SER A 448 29.26 29.86 22.63
N THR A 449 28.82 29.58 23.85
CA THR A 449 29.56 29.83 25.10
C THR A 449 30.15 28.53 25.64
N ALA A 450 29.91 27.39 24.97
CA ALA A 450 30.46 26.11 25.41
C ALA A 450 31.98 26.11 25.22
N SER A 451 32.72 25.89 26.30
CA SER A 451 34.18 25.73 26.23
C SER A 451 34.53 24.40 25.57
N VAL A 452 35.42 24.43 24.58
CA VAL A 452 35.88 23.24 23.86
C VAL A 452 37.38 23.11 24.02
N ILE A 453 37.87 21.97 24.51
CA ILE A 453 39.30 21.68 24.57
C ILE A 453 39.73 21.03 23.26
N THR A 454 40.60 21.69 22.51
CA THR A 454 41.13 21.18 21.24
C THR A 454 42.52 20.58 21.38
N LYS A 455 43.31 21.03 22.37
CA LYS A 455 44.68 20.54 22.59
C LYS A 455 45.14 20.66 24.04
N MET A 456 45.87 19.65 24.50
CA MET A 456 46.54 19.64 25.81
C MET A 456 47.70 18.61 25.78
N PRO A 457 48.68 18.67 26.69
CA PRO A 457 49.69 17.62 26.81
C PRO A 457 49.07 16.30 27.29
N THR A 458 49.60 15.18 26.81
CA THR A 458 49.19 13.82 27.20
C THR A 458 49.87 13.34 28.48
N SER A 459 50.97 14.00 28.91
CA SER A 459 51.67 13.70 30.16
C SER A 459 52.27 14.97 30.78
N ALA A 460 52.30 15.04 32.10
CA ALA A 460 52.93 16.14 32.83
C ALA A 460 53.28 15.74 34.27
N LYS A 461 54.08 16.55 34.98
CA LYS A 461 54.47 16.32 36.38
C LYS A 461 53.79 17.31 37.33
N PRO A 462 53.54 16.97 38.61
CA PRO A 462 53.11 17.94 39.61
C PRO A 462 54.06 19.16 39.66
N GLY A 463 53.51 20.36 39.76
CA GLY A 463 54.25 21.64 39.71
C GLY A 463 54.60 22.14 38.31
N GLN A 464 54.44 21.32 37.25
CA GLN A 464 54.72 21.73 35.88
C GLN A 464 53.63 22.70 35.37
N LYS A 465 54.03 23.74 34.62
CA LYS A 465 53.09 24.55 33.84
C LYS A 465 52.66 23.81 32.57
N ILE A 466 51.36 23.62 32.38
CA ILE A 466 50.79 23.07 31.15
C ILE A 466 50.01 24.13 30.39
N ARG A 467 49.90 23.94 29.07
CA ARG A 467 49.15 24.79 28.15
C ARG A 467 47.99 24.00 27.55
N ILE A 468 46.79 24.55 27.65
CA ILE A 468 45.54 24.00 27.15
C ILE A 468 45.01 24.98 26.10
N GLU A 469 44.66 24.47 24.93
CA GLU A 469 44.14 25.25 23.81
C GLU A 469 42.72 24.80 23.46
N GLY A 470 41.90 25.72 22.98
CA GLY A 470 40.47 25.51 22.83
C GLY A 470 39.71 26.71 22.30
N GLU A 471 38.41 26.72 22.56
CA GLU A 471 37.47 27.82 22.30
C GLU A 471 36.66 28.10 23.58
N ASN A 472 36.28 29.37 23.80
CA ASN A 472 35.56 29.87 24.98
C ASN A 472 36.22 29.49 26.30
N LEU A 473 37.56 29.45 26.34
CA LEU A 473 38.33 29.09 27.53
C LEU A 473 38.40 30.22 28.57
N ASP A 474 38.11 31.46 28.16
CA ASP A 474 37.97 32.59 29.08
C ASP A 474 36.76 32.44 30.01
N GLU A 475 35.73 31.70 29.57
CA GLU A 475 34.56 31.37 30.38
C GLU A 475 34.85 30.36 31.51
N ILE A 476 35.98 29.66 31.52
CA ILE A 476 36.32 28.67 32.55
C ILE A 476 36.68 29.37 33.87
N SER A 477 35.93 29.18 34.93
CA SER A 477 36.22 29.71 36.27
C SER A 477 37.12 28.79 37.10
N GLU A 478 37.02 27.46 36.94
CA GLU A 478 37.81 26.49 37.71
C GLU A 478 38.47 25.43 36.82
N VAL A 479 39.68 25.04 37.19
CA VAL A 479 40.43 23.92 36.60
C VAL A 479 40.77 22.93 37.70
N ILE A 480 40.19 21.75 37.65
CA ILE A 480 40.29 20.73 38.70
C ILE A 480 41.03 19.52 38.13
N PHE A 481 42.21 19.24 38.67
CA PHE A 481 43.01 18.08 38.30
C PHE A 481 42.47 16.80 38.94
N PRO A 482 42.86 15.61 38.44
CA PRO A 482 42.40 14.32 38.98
C PRO A 482 42.49 14.25 40.51
N VAL A 483 41.54 13.54 41.13
CA VAL A 483 41.38 13.43 42.59
C VAL A 483 40.94 14.76 43.26
N GLY A 484 40.39 15.69 42.49
CA GLY A 484 39.68 16.87 43.01
C GLY A 484 40.60 17.99 43.47
N VAL A 485 41.84 18.05 42.96
CA VAL A 485 42.79 19.10 43.33
C VAL A 485 42.61 20.31 42.41
N THR A 486 42.00 21.37 42.92
CA THR A 486 41.80 22.61 42.17
C THR A 486 43.13 23.34 41.94
N ALA A 487 43.35 23.79 40.71
CA ALA A 487 44.46 24.64 40.37
C ALA A 487 44.27 26.05 40.94
N THR A 488 45.29 26.56 41.62
CA THR A 488 45.29 27.90 42.22
C THR A 488 46.27 28.86 41.54
N MET A 489 47.09 28.36 40.62
CA MET A 489 48.15 29.12 39.97
C MET A 489 48.03 29.01 38.45
N PHE A 490 47.87 30.17 37.82
CA PHE A 490 47.61 30.30 36.39
C PHE A 490 48.66 31.19 35.73
N GLY A 491 48.94 30.91 34.46
CA GLY A 491 49.66 31.81 33.56
C GLY A 491 48.66 32.61 32.73
N SER A 492 48.86 32.63 31.41
CA SER A 492 47.95 33.30 30.48
C SER A 492 46.57 32.64 30.43
N LYS A 493 45.53 33.47 30.41
CA LYS A 493 44.15 33.06 30.17
C LYS A 493 43.52 33.94 29.11
N SER A 494 42.97 33.33 28.06
CA SER A 494 42.25 33.97 26.97
C SER A 494 41.12 33.06 26.46
N ASN A 495 40.33 33.53 25.50
CA ASN A 495 39.31 32.73 24.82
C ASN A 495 39.87 31.40 24.24
N THR A 496 41.13 31.37 23.81
CA THR A 496 41.70 30.19 23.13
C THR A 496 42.77 29.44 23.93
N VAL A 497 43.22 29.97 25.06
CA VAL A 497 44.36 29.41 25.82
C VAL A 497 44.14 29.53 27.32
N ILE A 498 44.43 28.45 28.05
CA ILE A 498 44.70 28.46 29.49
C ILE A 498 46.09 27.89 29.73
N GLU A 499 46.97 28.66 30.36
CA GLU A 499 48.18 28.14 31.00
C GLU A 499 47.91 27.97 32.49
N VAL A 500 48.16 26.77 33.01
CA VAL A 500 47.86 26.41 34.40
C VAL A 500 48.98 25.55 34.96
N PHE A 501 49.35 25.79 36.22
CA PHE A 501 50.30 24.93 36.92
C PHE A 501 49.55 23.75 37.53
N ILE A 502 50.07 22.55 37.30
CA ILE A 502 49.56 21.35 37.96
C ILE A 502 49.85 21.49 39.46
N PRO A 503 48.84 21.44 40.34
CA PRO A 503 49.06 21.49 41.78
C PRO A 503 50.09 20.44 42.21
N THR A 504 51.01 20.80 43.11
CA THR A 504 52.05 19.88 43.61
C THR A 504 51.47 18.67 44.36
N LYS A 505 50.25 18.80 44.88
CA LYS A 505 49.51 17.72 45.55
C LYS A 505 48.70 16.84 44.59
N THR A 506 48.82 17.04 43.28
CA THR A 506 48.10 16.22 42.30
C THR A 506 48.64 14.80 42.34
N LYS A 507 47.75 13.81 42.52
CA LYS A 507 48.13 12.39 42.52
C LYS A 507 48.63 11.95 41.15
N THR A 508 49.62 11.07 41.12
CA THR A 508 50.13 10.49 39.87
C THR A 508 49.14 9.48 39.27
N GLY A 509 49.22 9.26 37.95
CA GLY A 509 48.35 8.36 37.19
C GLY A 509 47.55 9.04 36.07
N VAL A 510 46.77 8.23 35.35
CA VAL A 510 45.92 8.69 34.23
C VAL A 510 44.59 9.22 34.78
N GLY A 511 44.20 10.42 34.36
CA GLY A 511 42.91 11.00 34.68
C GLY A 511 42.50 12.11 33.71
N ARG A 512 41.40 12.79 34.00
CA ARG A 512 40.89 13.93 33.22
C ARG A 512 40.88 15.18 34.09
N ILE A 513 41.12 16.32 33.45
CA ILE A 513 40.95 17.64 34.05
C ILE A 513 39.49 18.03 33.88
N LYS A 514 38.85 18.42 34.98
CA LYS A 514 37.49 18.95 34.99
C LYS A 514 37.56 20.47 34.96
N PHE A 515 36.87 21.08 34.01
CA PHE A 515 36.69 22.52 33.89
C PHE A 515 35.28 22.89 34.32
N ILE A 516 35.15 23.97 35.08
CA ILE A 516 33.86 24.56 35.43
C ILE A 516 33.80 25.95 34.80
N THR A 517 32.72 26.27 34.09
CA THR A 517 32.51 27.61 33.51
C THR A 517 31.94 28.58 34.55
N THR A 518 32.01 29.89 34.26
CA THR A 518 31.40 30.95 35.07
C THR A 518 29.88 30.77 35.27
N LYS A 519 29.22 29.96 34.43
CA LYS A 519 27.80 29.60 34.53
C LYS A 519 27.57 28.24 35.22
N GLY A 520 28.62 27.58 35.71
CA GLY A 520 28.55 26.29 36.39
C GLY A 520 28.49 25.07 35.45
N GLU A 521 28.68 25.25 34.14
CA GLU A 521 28.73 24.11 33.20
C GLU A 521 30.05 23.36 33.38
N THR A 522 30.02 22.03 33.25
CA THR A 522 31.21 21.18 33.37
C THR A 522 31.68 20.73 32.00
N VAL A 523 32.98 20.86 31.73
CA VAL A 523 33.67 20.31 30.55
C VAL A 523 34.80 19.42 31.04
N GLU A 524 35.01 18.26 30.40
CA GLU A 524 36.12 17.37 30.71
C GLU A 524 37.18 17.38 29.62
N SER A 525 38.44 17.23 30.03
CA SER A 525 39.57 17.11 29.12
C SER A 525 39.70 15.69 28.53
N PRO A 526 40.43 15.53 27.41
CA PRO A 526 41.11 14.28 27.09
C PRO A 526 41.99 13.77 28.26
N GLU A 527 42.37 12.50 28.25
CA GLU A 527 43.17 11.91 29.33
C GLU A 527 44.59 12.50 29.39
N ILE A 528 45.06 12.73 30.62
CA ILE A 528 46.42 13.15 30.94
C ILE A 528 47.04 12.19 31.95
N ASN A 529 48.28 11.77 31.70
CA ASN A 529 49.07 10.95 32.60
C ASN A 529 49.96 11.85 33.49
N ILE A 530 49.64 11.94 34.79
CA ILE A 530 50.46 12.66 35.77
C ILE A 530 51.61 11.75 36.23
N GLN A 531 52.84 12.10 35.90
CA GLN A 531 54.05 11.29 36.14
C GLN A 531 54.86 11.81 37.34
N GLY A 532 55.65 10.92 37.96
CA GLY A 532 56.55 11.23 39.07
C GLY A 532 56.25 10.40 40.32
N ILE A 533 56.57 10.96 41.49
CA ILE A 533 56.21 10.38 42.79
C ILE A 533 54.90 10.98 43.31
N ASP A 534 54.15 10.18 44.05
CA ASP A 534 53.02 10.66 44.82
C ASP A 534 53.52 11.60 45.93
N PRO A 535 52.83 12.74 46.16
CA PRO A 535 53.11 13.58 47.31
C PRO A 535 52.93 12.77 48.60
N ILE A 536 53.80 12.99 49.58
CA ILE A 536 53.69 12.35 50.89
C ILE A 536 52.50 12.98 51.63
N ALA A 537 51.47 12.18 51.92
CA ALA A 537 50.25 12.67 52.57
C ALA A 537 50.47 13.02 54.06
N ASP A 538 51.28 12.23 54.75
CA ASP A 538 51.62 12.41 56.17
C ASP A 538 53.09 12.05 56.42
N LEU A 539 53.91 13.05 56.72
CA LEU A 539 55.34 12.88 56.99
C LEU A 539 55.61 12.03 58.24
N SER A 540 54.68 11.96 59.19
CA SER A 540 54.85 11.17 60.42
C SER A 540 54.77 9.65 60.20
N LEU A 541 54.26 9.24 59.04
CA LEU A 541 54.13 7.83 58.65
C LEU A 541 55.27 7.34 57.73
N VAL A 542 56.25 8.20 57.45
CA VAL A 542 57.49 7.82 56.78
C VAL A 542 58.39 7.13 57.78
N PHE A 543 58.92 5.96 57.43
CA PHE A 543 59.78 5.14 58.31
C PHE A 543 61.12 4.75 57.69
N PHE A 544 61.31 5.03 56.40
CA PHE A 544 62.64 5.24 55.82
C PHE A 544 62.63 6.44 54.87
N ASP A 545 63.36 7.50 55.23
CA ASP A 545 63.62 8.70 54.39
C ASP A 545 65.11 8.87 54.07
N PHE A 546 65.97 8.03 54.67
CA PHE A 546 67.43 8.05 54.53
C PHE A 546 68.18 9.35 54.89
N ASP A 547 67.46 10.38 55.33
CA ASP A 547 67.98 11.60 55.93
C ASP A 547 68.17 11.45 57.44
N ASN A 548 67.06 11.22 58.16
CA ASN A 548 67.03 11.07 59.62
C ASN A 548 66.54 9.67 60.03
N LEU A 549 65.85 8.99 59.11
CA LEU A 549 65.28 7.66 59.24
C LEU A 549 66.01 6.67 58.30
N GLY A 550 67.33 6.54 58.44
CA GLY A 550 68.16 5.61 57.65
C GLY A 550 68.18 4.16 58.15
N ARG A 551 69.01 3.30 57.54
CA ARG A 551 69.18 1.89 57.95
C ARG A 551 70.03 1.75 59.23
N TRP A 552 69.88 0.63 59.94
CA TRP A 552 70.81 0.23 61.02
C TRP A 552 71.80 -0.83 60.57
N TRP A 553 71.35 -1.78 59.75
CA TRP A 553 72.20 -2.82 59.18
C TRP A 553 71.73 -3.21 57.77
N GLY A 554 72.60 -3.89 57.02
CA GLY A 554 72.38 -4.32 55.63
C GLY A 554 73.69 -4.82 55.02
N ASP A 555 73.58 -5.70 54.03
CA ASP A 555 74.72 -6.33 53.35
C ASP A 555 75.21 -5.50 52.15
N ALA A 556 74.32 -4.71 51.53
CA ALA A 556 74.57 -4.00 50.29
C ALA A 556 73.89 -2.63 50.23
N GLY A 557 74.50 -1.72 49.47
CA GLY A 557 73.99 -0.38 49.22
C GLY A 557 74.47 0.68 50.21
N VAL A 558 74.23 1.95 49.88
CA VAL A 558 74.69 3.15 50.61
C VAL A 558 73.62 4.24 50.53
N ASN A 559 73.61 5.15 51.51
CA ASN A 559 72.84 6.39 51.36
C ASN A 559 73.65 7.33 50.46
N GLU A 560 73.03 7.86 49.43
CA GLU A 560 73.64 8.80 48.48
C GLU A 560 72.82 10.08 48.38
N LYS A 561 73.46 11.15 47.92
CA LYS A 561 72.84 12.44 47.64
C LYS A 561 73.40 13.02 46.35
N ASP A 562 73.32 12.25 45.26
CA ASP A 562 73.70 12.72 43.94
C ASP A 562 72.67 13.74 43.45
N PRO A 563 73.06 15.00 43.13
CA PRO A 563 72.15 16.01 42.60
C PRO A 563 71.44 15.61 41.31
N ALA A 564 72.01 14.67 40.53
CA ALA A 564 71.40 14.17 39.31
C ALA A 564 70.29 13.13 39.57
N LEU A 565 70.26 12.53 40.76
CA LEU A 565 69.37 11.43 41.11
C LEU A 565 68.46 11.72 42.29
N THR A 566 68.77 12.68 43.15
CA THR A 566 67.89 13.06 44.27
C THR A 566 66.55 13.62 43.78
N VAL A 567 65.45 13.26 44.45
CA VAL A 567 64.10 13.71 44.05
C VAL A 567 63.76 15.11 44.54
N ASP A 568 64.31 15.52 45.68
CA ASP A 568 64.01 16.78 46.37
C ASP A 568 65.25 17.43 47.02
N GLY A 569 66.44 16.89 46.76
CA GLY A 569 67.69 17.32 47.39
C GLY A 569 68.03 16.60 48.70
N SER A 570 67.22 15.63 49.14
CA SER A 570 67.50 14.74 50.28
C SER A 570 68.43 13.57 49.89
N ASN A 571 68.83 12.80 50.92
CA ASN A 571 69.49 11.52 50.73
C ASN A 571 68.47 10.45 50.30
N TYR A 572 68.90 9.53 49.46
CA TYR A 572 68.16 8.31 49.14
C TYR A 572 69.05 7.08 49.36
N PHE A 573 68.45 5.90 49.47
CA PHE A 573 69.22 4.66 49.53
C PHE A 573 69.45 4.09 48.13
N ARG A 574 70.69 3.71 47.82
CA ARG A 574 71.05 3.09 46.54
C ARG A 574 71.76 1.77 46.69
N VAL A 575 71.35 0.80 45.89
CA VAL A 575 72.11 -0.41 45.60
C VAL A 575 72.56 -0.32 44.16
N ASN A 576 73.85 -0.52 43.90
CA ASN A 576 74.44 -0.55 42.56
C ASN A 576 75.46 -1.68 42.46
N GLN A 577 74.97 -2.92 42.42
CA GLN A 577 75.81 -4.12 42.35
C GLN A 577 75.03 -5.32 41.80
N ASN A 578 75.75 -6.39 41.46
CA ASN A 578 75.15 -7.68 41.17
C ASN A 578 74.71 -8.35 42.47
N CYS A 579 73.43 -8.67 42.58
CA CYS A 579 72.87 -9.42 43.69
C CYS A 579 72.55 -10.84 43.21
N ASN A 580 72.92 -11.85 44.01
CA ASN A 580 72.66 -13.26 43.71
C ASN A 580 72.27 -13.99 44.99
N GLY A 581 71.03 -14.47 45.05
CA GLY A 581 70.44 -15.02 46.26
C GLY A 581 70.16 -13.92 47.29
N TRP A 582 70.23 -14.27 48.58
CA TRP A 582 69.95 -13.36 49.68
C TRP A 582 70.98 -12.22 49.73
N THR A 583 70.52 -10.97 49.69
CA THR A 583 71.33 -9.77 49.87
C THR A 583 70.50 -8.71 50.59
N GLY A 584 70.76 -8.49 51.88
CA GLY A 584 70.07 -7.50 52.69
C GLY A 584 70.40 -6.07 52.26
N PHE A 585 69.38 -5.22 52.12
CA PHE A 585 69.57 -3.83 51.70
C PHE A 585 69.59 -2.88 52.90
N PHE A 586 68.43 -2.70 53.55
CA PHE A 586 68.31 -1.86 54.73
C PHE A 586 67.30 -2.44 55.70
N TRP A 587 67.68 -2.39 56.98
CA TRP A 587 66.94 -3.00 58.07
C TRP A 587 66.97 -2.13 59.32
N ARG A 588 65.89 -2.22 60.10
CA ARG A 588 65.73 -1.71 61.46
C ARG A 588 65.06 -2.77 62.33
N ASN A 589 65.25 -2.67 63.65
CA ASN A 589 64.75 -3.66 64.61
C ASN A 589 63.92 -2.97 65.71
N GLY A 590 63.11 -3.73 66.45
CA GLY A 590 62.50 -3.29 67.70
C GLY A 590 61.38 -2.24 67.58
N ALA A 591 60.67 -2.18 66.43
CA ALA A 591 59.63 -1.17 66.12
C ALA A 591 60.05 0.31 66.18
N ASN A 592 61.33 0.63 66.35
CA ASN A 592 61.77 2.01 66.51
C ASN A 592 61.50 2.83 65.25
N ASN A 593 60.75 3.93 65.41
CA ASN A 593 60.24 4.78 64.34
C ASN A 593 59.40 4.03 63.28
N PHE A 594 58.86 2.85 63.61
CA PHE A 594 57.89 2.17 62.77
C PHE A 594 56.47 2.62 63.17
N PRO A 595 55.70 3.26 62.27
CA PRO A 595 54.40 3.86 62.60
C PRO A 595 53.24 2.83 62.67
N GLY A 596 53.53 1.58 63.02
CA GLY A 596 52.55 0.49 63.07
C GLY A 596 51.35 0.77 63.98
N ASN A 597 51.56 1.49 65.09
CA ASN A 597 50.50 1.86 66.04
C ASN A 597 49.43 2.77 65.43
N VAL A 598 49.78 3.62 64.45
CA VAL A 598 48.81 4.55 63.84
C VAL A 598 47.83 3.79 62.94
N VAL A 599 48.31 2.76 62.24
CA VAL A 599 47.47 1.91 61.40
C VAL A 599 46.67 0.92 62.24
N GLY A 600 47.31 0.29 63.24
CA GLY A 600 46.67 -0.70 64.10
C GLY A 600 45.98 -1.81 63.29
N THR A 601 44.70 -2.07 63.57
CA THR A 601 43.90 -3.09 62.88
C THR A 601 43.31 -2.64 61.53
N GLN A 602 43.56 -1.40 61.09
CA GLN A 602 42.97 -0.82 59.87
C GLN A 602 43.70 -1.22 58.59
N ILE A 603 44.19 -2.46 58.50
CA ILE A 603 45.09 -2.95 57.43
C ILE A 603 44.50 -2.72 56.03
N SER A 604 43.20 -2.95 55.84
CA SER A 604 42.55 -2.80 54.54
C SER A 604 42.44 -1.35 54.07
N LYS A 605 42.59 -0.37 54.96
CA LYS A 605 42.50 1.07 54.65
C LYS A 605 43.86 1.70 54.32
N TYR A 606 44.95 1.02 54.62
CA TYR A 606 46.30 1.55 54.44
C TYR A 606 47.09 0.79 53.37
N VAL A 607 48.06 1.48 52.80
CA VAL A 607 49.06 0.96 51.86
C VAL A 607 50.46 1.28 52.39
N MET A 608 51.44 0.44 52.07
CA MET A 608 52.84 0.84 52.08
C MET A 608 53.17 1.45 50.73
N LYS A 609 53.78 2.63 50.74
CA LYS A 609 54.34 3.25 49.55
C LYS A 609 55.85 3.37 49.70
N PHE A 610 56.55 3.29 48.59
CA PHE A 610 57.96 3.67 48.52
C PHE A 610 58.22 4.29 47.15
N ASP A 611 59.11 5.26 47.13
CA ASP A 611 59.55 5.88 45.90
C ASP A 611 60.76 5.11 45.40
N VAL A 612 60.80 4.84 44.10
CA VAL A 612 61.87 4.05 43.49
C VAL A 612 62.27 4.62 42.13
N ASN A 613 63.58 4.60 41.87
CA ASN A 613 64.15 4.89 40.56
C ASN A 613 65.06 3.74 40.16
N VAL A 614 64.63 2.95 39.17
CA VAL A 614 65.35 1.78 38.66
C VAL A 614 66.23 2.24 37.50
N LEU A 615 67.50 2.49 37.78
CA LEU A 615 68.46 3.10 36.85
C LEU A 615 69.00 2.11 35.82
N SER A 616 69.02 0.82 36.16
CA SER A 616 69.38 -0.26 35.23
C SER A 616 68.33 -1.36 35.27
N PRO A 617 67.99 -1.99 34.13
CA PRO A 617 66.94 -2.99 34.08
C PRO A 617 67.18 -4.14 35.06
N ILE A 618 66.20 -4.39 35.93
CA ILE A 618 66.16 -5.59 36.77
C ILE A 618 65.58 -6.72 35.91
N THR A 619 66.22 -7.88 35.90
CA THR A 619 65.83 -9.03 35.04
C THR A 619 65.57 -10.32 35.82
N GLY A 620 65.75 -10.31 37.14
CA GLY A 620 65.64 -11.49 37.97
C GLY A 620 65.57 -11.17 39.46
N GLY A 621 65.18 -12.18 40.27
CA GLY A 621 65.05 -12.09 41.72
C GLY A 621 63.88 -11.24 42.21
N GLU A 622 63.84 -10.95 43.50
CA GLU A 622 62.73 -10.23 44.13
C GLU A 622 63.21 -9.24 45.18
N PHE A 623 62.47 -8.15 45.35
CA PHE A 623 62.63 -7.25 46.49
C PHE A 623 61.69 -7.73 47.58
N ALA A 624 62.25 -8.49 48.52
CA ALA A 624 61.58 -9.10 49.64
C ALA A 624 61.45 -8.09 50.78
N TRP A 625 60.31 -7.39 50.82
CA TRP A 625 59.94 -6.51 51.93
C TRP A 625 59.44 -7.36 53.09
N ARG A 626 59.95 -7.08 54.28
CA ARG A 626 59.64 -7.82 55.50
C ARG A 626 59.08 -6.90 56.57
N MET A 627 58.10 -7.42 57.31
CA MET A 627 57.62 -6.86 58.56
C MET A 627 57.45 -8.00 59.57
N LYS A 628 58.37 -8.10 60.54
CA LYS A 628 58.34 -9.14 61.57
C LYS A 628 57.88 -8.59 62.91
N GLY A 629 57.09 -9.40 63.61
CA GLY A 629 56.59 -9.05 64.93
C GLY A 629 56.07 -10.23 65.74
N SER A 630 55.45 -9.91 66.87
CA SER A 630 54.91 -10.90 67.80
C SER A 630 53.81 -11.80 67.21
N GLU A 631 53.14 -11.34 66.15
CA GLU A 631 52.06 -12.09 65.48
C GLU A 631 52.51 -12.87 64.24
N GLY A 632 53.76 -12.71 63.76
CA GLY A 632 54.25 -13.42 62.58
C GLY A 632 55.43 -12.74 61.87
N ASP A 633 55.92 -13.38 60.81
CA ASP A 633 56.99 -12.89 59.93
C ASP A 633 56.42 -12.68 58.52
N PHE A 634 55.97 -11.46 58.23
CA PHE A 634 55.18 -11.15 57.05
C PHE A 634 56.04 -10.59 55.92
N TRP A 635 55.82 -11.10 54.70
CA TRP A 635 56.60 -10.75 53.53
C TRP A 635 55.72 -10.26 52.37
N TYR A 636 56.22 -9.26 51.66
CA TYR A 636 55.73 -8.88 50.34
C TYR A 636 56.89 -8.95 49.35
N ARG A 637 56.65 -9.53 48.18
CA ARG A 637 57.70 -9.85 47.20
C ARG A 637 57.46 -9.06 45.92
N TRP A 638 58.17 -7.95 45.76
CA TRP A 638 58.03 -7.11 44.59
C TRP A 638 58.91 -7.63 43.44
N LYS A 639 58.27 -8.10 42.36
CA LYS A 639 58.91 -8.68 41.16
C LYS A 639 58.46 -7.92 39.90
N PRO A 640 58.88 -6.66 39.72
CA PRO A 640 58.31 -5.81 38.68
C PRO A 640 58.69 -6.25 37.25
N TRP A 641 59.71 -7.09 37.10
CA TRP A 641 60.14 -7.67 35.83
C TRP A 641 59.37 -8.93 35.44
N GLU A 642 58.61 -9.55 36.34
CA GLU A 642 57.99 -10.87 36.12
C GLU A 642 57.06 -10.89 34.90
N ALA A 643 56.33 -9.80 34.68
CA ALA A 643 55.42 -9.67 33.54
C ALA A 643 56.12 -9.34 32.21
N THR A 644 57.26 -8.64 32.25
CA THR A 644 57.88 -8.01 31.07
C THR A 644 59.26 -8.57 30.73
N GLY A 645 59.81 -9.46 31.57
CA GLY A 645 61.17 -10.00 31.47
C GLY A 645 62.28 -9.02 31.90
N SER A 646 62.00 -7.71 31.90
CA SER A 646 62.90 -6.68 32.44
C SER A 646 62.11 -5.49 32.96
N TYR A 647 62.65 -4.78 33.95
CA TYR A 647 61.99 -3.62 34.53
C TYR A 647 62.96 -2.46 34.76
N LYS A 648 62.61 -1.28 34.25
CA LYS A 648 63.33 -0.01 34.42
C LYS A 648 62.30 1.12 34.54
N THR A 649 62.61 2.18 35.29
CA THR A 649 61.76 3.38 35.38
C THR A 649 62.37 4.54 34.61
N ASP A 650 61.53 5.48 34.18
CA ASP A 650 61.95 6.74 33.55
C ASP A 650 61.95 7.87 34.60
N GLY A 651 62.86 7.73 35.57
CA GLY A 651 62.91 8.56 36.78
C GLY A 651 62.20 7.92 37.97
N TRP A 652 61.99 8.73 39.02
CA TRP A 652 61.31 8.29 40.25
C TRP A 652 59.83 8.05 40.02
N ILE A 653 59.35 6.95 40.57
CA ILE A 653 57.92 6.61 40.64
C ILE A 653 57.58 6.19 42.06
N THR A 654 56.31 6.29 42.44
CA THR A 654 55.82 5.67 43.69
C THR A 654 55.23 4.29 43.42
N VAL A 655 55.73 3.28 44.12
CA VAL A 655 55.13 1.95 44.16
C VAL A 655 54.17 1.89 45.35
N THR A 656 52.93 1.50 45.08
CA THR A 656 51.89 1.34 46.11
C THR A 656 51.61 -0.13 46.35
N VAL A 657 51.77 -0.57 47.59
CA VAL A 657 51.57 -1.95 48.04
C VAL A 657 50.46 -2.00 49.09
N PRO A 658 49.33 -2.68 48.85
CA PRO A 658 48.35 -2.93 49.89
C PRO A 658 48.98 -3.65 51.09
N LEU A 659 48.74 -3.18 52.31
CA LEU A 659 49.25 -3.90 53.50
C LEU A 659 48.68 -5.33 53.61
N THR A 660 47.49 -5.55 53.05
CA THR A 660 46.88 -6.88 52.91
C THR A 660 47.67 -7.83 52.01
N ALA A 661 48.65 -7.35 51.24
CA ALA A 661 49.50 -8.18 50.39
C ALA A 661 50.68 -8.81 51.16
N PHE A 662 50.95 -8.36 52.39
CA PHE A 662 51.97 -8.97 53.25
C PHE A 662 51.41 -10.23 53.92
N SER A 663 52.16 -11.33 53.85
CA SER A 663 51.75 -12.64 54.39
C SER A 663 52.94 -13.41 54.96
N ASP A 664 52.71 -14.21 56.00
CA ASP A 664 53.69 -15.17 56.53
C ASP A 664 53.65 -16.53 55.81
N GLY A 665 52.80 -16.64 54.77
CA GLY A 665 52.54 -17.87 54.03
C GLY A 665 51.24 -18.58 54.47
N SER A 666 50.71 -18.26 55.65
CA SER A 666 49.47 -18.83 56.20
C SER A 666 48.39 -17.77 56.46
N LYS A 667 48.79 -16.58 56.90
CA LYS A 667 47.89 -15.46 57.22
C LYS A 667 48.52 -14.12 56.85
N GLY A 668 47.67 -13.13 56.61
CA GLY A 668 48.09 -11.74 56.44
C GLY A 668 48.24 -11.01 57.77
N ILE A 669 48.79 -9.80 57.71
CA ILE A 669 48.83 -8.88 58.85
C ILE A 669 47.39 -8.52 59.24
N VAL A 670 47.03 -8.67 60.52
CA VAL A 670 45.73 -8.25 61.08
C VAL A 670 45.84 -7.01 61.97
N ASN A 671 47.01 -6.76 62.54
CA ASN A 671 47.32 -5.58 63.33
C ASN A 671 48.78 -5.14 63.09
N LEU A 672 48.99 -3.95 62.52
CA LEU A 672 50.33 -3.47 62.18
C LEU A 672 51.13 -3.03 63.42
N ALA A 673 50.46 -2.79 64.55
CA ALA A 673 51.11 -2.56 65.83
C ALA A 673 51.88 -3.79 66.35
N SER A 674 51.61 -4.98 65.80
CA SER A 674 52.30 -6.22 66.19
C SER A 674 53.74 -6.32 65.66
N ILE A 675 54.13 -5.47 64.71
CA ILE A 675 55.47 -5.46 64.09
C ILE A 675 56.49 -4.88 65.08
N THR A 676 56.95 -5.75 65.99
CA THR A 676 57.84 -5.41 67.11
C THR A 676 59.31 -5.79 66.90
N GLU A 677 59.64 -6.45 65.79
CA GLU A 677 60.97 -6.98 65.51
C GLU A 677 61.60 -6.28 64.29
N ASP A 678 62.06 -7.05 63.30
CA ASP A 678 62.80 -6.55 62.16
C ASP A 678 61.88 -6.16 61.00
N PHE A 679 62.16 -5.02 60.38
CA PHE A 679 61.51 -4.59 59.16
C PHE A 679 62.52 -3.97 58.20
N GLY A 680 62.28 -4.15 56.90
CA GLY A 680 63.26 -3.76 55.88
C GLY A 680 63.02 -4.48 54.56
N VAL A 681 64.05 -4.47 53.72
CA VAL A 681 64.01 -5.11 52.40
C VAL A 681 65.33 -5.78 52.08
N ALA A 682 65.26 -6.89 51.35
CA ALA A 682 66.39 -7.58 50.76
C ALA A 682 66.10 -7.92 49.30
N PHE A 683 67.17 -8.15 48.53
CA PHE A 683 67.07 -8.95 47.33
C PHE A 683 67.13 -10.44 47.68
N ASN A 684 66.35 -11.26 47.00
CA ASN A 684 66.37 -12.71 47.19
C ASN A 684 65.93 -13.48 45.93
N ALA A 685 65.99 -14.82 46.01
CA ALA A 685 65.35 -15.77 45.09
C ALA A 685 65.62 -15.51 43.59
N GLY A 686 66.86 -15.15 43.25
CA GLY A 686 67.31 -14.98 41.87
C GLY A 686 68.65 -14.26 41.79
N SER A 687 69.00 -13.77 40.59
CA SER A 687 70.20 -12.99 40.34
C SER A 687 69.89 -11.85 39.36
N SER A 688 70.35 -10.64 39.65
CA SER A 688 70.23 -9.47 38.75
C SER A 688 71.30 -8.44 39.09
N THR A 689 71.72 -7.65 38.10
CA THR A 689 72.32 -6.34 38.39
C THR A 689 71.24 -5.46 38.99
N VAL A 690 71.43 -5.01 40.22
CA VAL A 690 70.53 -4.10 40.92
C VAL A 690 71.19 -2.74 40.97
N ASN A 691 70.65 -1.79 40.20
CA ASN A 691 71.00 -0.37 40.25
C ASN A 691 69.72 0.43 40.49
N VAL A 692 69.35 0.59 41.76
CA VAL A 692 68.05 1.10 42.19
C VAL A 692 68.25 2.10 43.32
N CYS A 693 67.59 3.25 43.21
CA CYS A 693 67.40 4.20 44.29
C CYS A 693 66.03 3.97 44.93
N ILE A 694 65.96 3.98 46.26
CA ILE A 694 64.73 3.86 47.04
C ILE A 694 64.69 5.00 48.05
N ASP A 695 63.52 5.59 48.22
CA ASP A 695 63.29 6.68 49.16
C ASP A 695 61.84 6.71 49.66
N ASN A 696 61.56 7.51 50.70
CA ASN A 696 60.22 7.80 51.22
C ASN A 696 59.35 6.56 51.45
N VAL A 697 59.90 5.53 52.11
CA VAL A 697 59.14 4.34 52.50
C VAL A 697 58.19 4.73 53.62
N ARG A 698 56.89 4.60 53.37
CA ARG A 698 55.85 5.19 54.20
C ARG A 698 54.57 4.37 54.24
N LEU A 699 53.76 4.60 55.26
CA LEU A 699 52.37 4.14 55.31
C LEU A 699 51.44 5.28 54.91
N GLU A 700 50.40 4.98 54.15
CA GLU A 700 49.46 6.00 53.69
C GLU A 700 48.03 5.45 53.68
N LEU A 701 47.06 6.29 54.03
CA LEU A 701 45.64 5.96 53.89
C LEU A 701 45.27 5.93 52.40
N LYS A 702 44.50 4.92 51.97
CA LYS A 702 44.14 4.67 50.57
C LYS A 702 43.36 5.80 49.89
#